data_AF-A0A0F0KPU1-F1
#
_entry.id   AF-A0A0F0KPU1-F1
#
_cell.length_a   1.000
_cell.length_b   1.000
_cell.length_c   1.000
_cell.angle_alpha   90.00
_cell.angle_beta   90.00
_cell.angle_gamma   90.00
#
_symmetry.space_group_name_H-M   'P 1'
#
loop_
_entity.id
_entity.type
_entity.pdbx_description
1 polymer ?
#
loop_
_entity_poly.entity_id
_entity_poly.type
_entity_poly.pdbx_seq_one_letter_code
_entity_poly.pdbx_strand_id
1 'polypeptide(L)'
;MTTTPTSGTHTRARRAGIAAFVGTTIEWYDFYVYATAAALVFGPLFFPSGDRLAETAAAFATFAVAFLVRPLGGIIFGHIGDKLGRRTSLVITLLMMGAATVLVGCLPTYENIGILAPILLILLRAVQGLAVGGEWGGAVLMSVEHAPEKSKTFYGGFTQLGNPAGALLASGIFAIMTRMGDDFIINGGWRIPFLLSIVLVGVGFWVRYRVEETPVFEAKVEGRKQSMPLAFALRTNWRPILLGIGILPISTGGYYLATTFATAYATGDTVAISEQVILDAMTIASFVEFVVTLPVAWLGDKWGRKNVMYIGLITSVLTFVPFLLILPGRIEPLIFLFASLVRIAMSATYAPIAALLSQMFRPQARYTSIALSYGVGAAVWAGFSPWFATQLIAWTGSIWSVIAMFIGMALIAGICTRLAPQHSDEAPVTASFTARTDTTAKPAALTPERPRQPAFLPHATTANRFPMRKLTPFDRSAQTAPLLLTAHAIHTADADATTATAMLIDRGRILAIGTPAACEAAAEGVGLSPERIDLGDAVIVPGFVDAHAHPLMFGQMMTWVDCGPEKAASIPEIVALLKAAAADLPAGRPVRGYGYEQRNLAEKRHPTRFELDEVAADREVYLMNASGHGGVVNSYTLELNGVDRDTPNPDGGEFFRDAEGELTGELSDAACNILTGVHGVKIGHHGPNFHLADEPEEHLRQLDAATQRFLAGGVTSIGDAQVTRREFDMYLRLAEAGRLELRVSMYLLSHLLDEALEMGLVGQFGNAHLSFAGIKFYADGTLGGWTAYFPDGYVGDPCRTGQLYHEPAEYEGLIRKAHAAGLQTATHAQSPTAIEMVVSAIEAALAEHPDADARHRIEHCGLPTPEQIERMAAAGIRPVNQTQHYFNWGEGVEEAIGTPGERFNPLGEFERAGVPFTISSDAPVAEPIPLEAIQTAVTRVTRRGHKLGPDDLRISALAALRAHTIEGAVSIGREDDLGSLEVGKYADFAVLSGDPLAVPAEEISAITVRETWVDGVRRHRV
;
A
#
# COMPACT_ATOMS: atom_id res chain seq x y z
N MET A 1 25.74 20.69 -4.84
CA MET A 1 25.81 19.98 -6.14
C MET A 1 24.69 18.97 -6.15
N THR A 2 23.65 19.24 -6.93
CA THR A 2 22.45 18.41 -7.12
C THR A 2 22.81 17.07 -7.78
N THR A 3 22.58 15.95 -7.09
CA THR A 3 22.58 14.63 -7.71
C THR A 3 21.25 14.43 -8.44
N THR A 4 21.21 14.90 -9.69
CA THR A 4 20.21 14.48 -10.69
C THR A 4 20.06 12.96 -10.67
N PRO A 5 18.84 12.39 -10.83
CA PRO A 5 18.66 10.95 -11.00
C PRO A 5 19.54 10.51 -12.16
N THR A 6 20.42 9.53 -11.95
CA THR A 6 21.29 9.05 -13.02
C THR A 6 20.42 8.44 -14.12
N SER A 7 20.31 9.15 -15.24
CA SER A 7 19.77 8.58 -16.47
C SER A 7 20.57 7.31 -16.79
N GLY A 8 19.88 6.18 -17.00
CA GLY A 8 20.52 4.91 -17.32
C GLY A 8 21.48 5.10 -18.50
N THR A 9 22.79 4.99 -18.28
CA THR A 9 23.75 5.23 -19.35
C THR A 9 23.57 4.17 -20.44
N HIS A 10 23.71 4.56 -21.71
CA HIS A 10 23.63 3.63 -22.86
C HIS A 10 24.57 2.42 -22.71
N THR A 11 25.66 2.57 -21.96
CA THR A 11 26.61 1.51 -21.62
C THR A 11 26.00 0.43 -20.71
N ARG A 12 25.29 0.82 -19.64
CA ARG A 12 24.57 -0.12 -18.75
C ARG A 12 23.42 -0.79 -19.49
N ALA A 13 22.62 -0.01 -20.23
CA ALA A 13 21.52 -0.53 -21.05
C ALA A 13 21.99 -1.58 -22.08
N ARG A 14 23.14 -1.35 -22.73
CA ARG A 14 23.72 -2.31 -23.69
C ARG A 14 24.15 -3.62 -23.03
N ARG A 15 24.77 -3.56 -21.85
CA ARG A 15 25.19 -4.77 -21.12
C ARG A 15 23.98 -5.60 -20.69
N ALA A 16 22.96 -4.96 -20.12
CA ALA A 16 21.71 -5.61 -19.74
C ALA A 16 20.96 -6.19 -20.95
N GLY A 17 20.91 -5.45 -22.06
CA GLY A 17 20.33 -5.91 -23.33
C GLY A 17 21.03 -7.15 -23.89
N ILE A 18 22.37 -7.16 -23.96
CA ILE A 18 23.13 -8.33 -24.44
C ILE A 18 22.88 -9.56 -23.54
N ALA A 19 22.80 -9.38 -22.23
CA ALA A 19 22.51 -10.47 -21.31
C ALA A 19 21.09 -11.04 -21.52
N ALA A 20 20.10 -10.18 -21.70
CA ALA A 20 18.74 -10.58 -22.04
C ALA A 20 18.67 -11.31 -23.39
N PHE A 21 19.41 -10.84 -24.40
CA PHE A 21 19.52 -11.48 -25.71
C PHE A 21 20.10 -12.90 -25.63
N VAL A 22 21.24 -13.08 -24.94
CA VAL A 22 21.88 -14.40 -24.81
C VAL A 22 20.94 -15.37 -24.10
N GLY A 23 20.34 -14.95 -22.99
CA GLY A 23 19.41 -15.79 -22.23
C GLY A 23 18.18 -16.23 -23.04
N THR A 24 17.53 -15.28 -23.71
CA THR A 24 16.36 -15.58 -24.56
C THR A 24 16.73 -16.40 -25.81
N THR A 25 17.95 -16.25 -26.35
CA THR A 25 18.41 -17.12 -27.46
C THR A 25 18.43 -18.59 -27.06
N ILE A 26 18.92 -18.88 -25.86
CA ILE A 26 18.99 -20.24 -25.32
C ILE A 26 17.57 -20.78 -25.07
N GLU A 27 16.70 -19.96 -24.49
CA GLU A 27 15.28 -20.27 -24.29
C GLU A 27 14.59 -20.69 -25.58
N TRP A 28 14.72 -19.88 -26.62
CA TRP A 28 14.08 -20.14 -27.90
C TRP A 28 14.75 -21.28 -28.66
N TYR A 29 16.07 -21.48 -28.53
CA TYR A 29 16.74 -22.67 -29.06
C TYR A 29 16.12 -23.95 -28.49
N ASP A 30 16.02 -24.06 -27.17
CA ASP A 30 15.48 -25.25 -26.49
C ASP A 30 14.01 -25.52 -26.83
N PHE A 31 13.23 -24.45 -27.07
CA PHE A 31 11.85 -24.57 -27.55
C PHE A 31 11.76 -25.00 -29.01
N TYR A 32 12.51 -24.37 -29.92
CA TYR A 32 12.44 -24.67 -31.35
C TYR A 32 13.12 -25.97 -31.73
N VAL A 33 14.17 -26.39 -31.04
CA VAL A 33 14.80 -27.71 -31.25
C VAL A 33 13.76 -28.81 -31.03
N TYR A 34 12.95 -28.70 -29.98
CA TYR A 34 11.87 -29.64 -29.78
C TYR A 34 10.72 -29.46 -30.74
N ALA A 35 10.28 -28.23 -31.04
CA ALA A 35 9.20 -28.02 -32.00
C ALA A 35 9.54 -28.64 -33.37
N THR A 36 10.79 -28.50 -33.78
CA THR A 36 11.34 -29.11 -35.00
C THR A 36 11.40 -30.63 -34.87
N ALA A 37 11.94 -31.17 -33.76
CA ALA A 37 11.95 -32.61 -33.53
C ALA A 37 10.54 -33.23 -33.45
N ALA A 38 9.58 -32.51 -32.88
CA ALA A 38 8.18 -32.93 -32.79
C ALA A 38 7.52 -33.01 -34.17
N ALA A 39 7.85 -32.06 -35.05
CA ALA A 39 7.35 -32.05 -36.42
C ALA A 39 8.00 -33.14 -37.31
N LEU A 40 9.26 -33.51 -37.05
CA LEU A 40 10.03 -34.38 -37.94
C LEU A 40 10.19 -35.83 -37.44
N VAL A 41 10.38 -36.06 -36.13
CA VAL A 41 10.88 -37.36 -35.62
C VAL A 41 10.21 -37.91 -34.37
N PHE A 42 9.61 -37.11 -33.48
CA PHE A 42 9.11 -37.62 -32.19
C PHE A 42 7.83 -38.45 -32.28
N GLY A 43 6.98 -38.18 -33.27
CA GLY A 43 5.76 -38.97 -33.50
C GLY A 43 6.03 -40.48 -33.43
N PRO A 44 6.82 -41.04 -34.37
CA PRO A 44 7.09 -42.48 -34.40
C PRO A 44 7.99 -42.97 -33.25
N LEU A 45 8.89 -42.13 -32.73
CA LEU A 45 9.88 -42.55 -31.73
C LEU A 45 9.32 -42.67 -30.30
N PHE A 46 8.32 -41.85 -29.95
CA PHE A 46 7.79 -41.75 -28.59
C PHE A 46 6.29 -42.09 -28.49
N PHE A 47 5.53 -41.94 -29.58
CA PHE A 47 4.07 -42.11 -29.59
C PHE A 47 3.58 -43.12 -30.64
N PRO A 48 4.21 -44.29 -30.83
CA PRO A 48 3.84 -45.20 -31.91
C PRO A 48 2.38 -45.65 -31.77
N SER A 49 1.59 -45.40 -32.80
CA SER A 49 0.16 -45.78 -32.86
C SER A 49 -0.27 -46.38 -34.19
N GLY A 50 0.59 -46.29 -35.22
CA GLY A 50 0.31 -46.81 -36.57
C GLY A 50 -0.42 -45.83 -37.48
N ASP A 51 -0.81 -44.65 -36.98
CA ASP A 51 -1.40 -43.55 -37.73
C ASP A 51 -0.51 -42.29 -37.57
N ARG A 52 0.19 -41.90 -38.64
CA ARG A 52 1.12 -40.76 -38.66
C ARG A 52 0.46 -39.45 -38.20
N LEU A 53 -0.82 -39.25 -38.49
CA LEU A 53 -1.52 -38.03 -38.07
C LEU A 53 -1.75 -38.02 -36.56
N ALA A 54 -2.11 -39.17 -35.97
CA ALA A 54 -2.26 -39.33 -34.53
C ALA A 54 -0.92 -39.20 -33.78
N GLU A 55 0.16 -39.75 -34.35
CA GLU A 55 1.52 -39.66 -33.80
C GLU A 55 2.03 -38.21 -33.75
N THR A 56 1.87 -37.47 -34.85
CA THR A 56 2.24 -36.06 -34.93
C THR A 56 1.36 -35.19 -34.02
N ALA A 57 0.06 -35.48 -33.94
CA ALA A 57 -0.84 -34.80 -33.03
C ALA A 57 -0.45 -35.02 -31.56
N ALA A 58 -0.02 -36.22 -31.17
CA ALA A 58 0.47 -36.53 -29.82
C ALA A 58 1.81 -35.83 -29.50
N ALA A 59 2.72 -35.76 -30.48
CA ALA A 59 3.97 -35.02 -30.34
C ALA A 59 3.72 -33.51 -30.13
N PHE A 60 2.76 -32.93 -30.88
CA PHE A 60 2.33 -31.54 -30.69
C PHE A 60 1.52 -31.33 -29.41
N ALA A 61 0.72 -32.30 -28.95
CA ALA A 61 0.04 -32.21 -27.66
C ALA A 61 1.06 -32.13 -26.52
N THR A 62 2.15 -32.89 -26.60
CA THR A 62 3.26 -32.80 -25.64
C THR A 62 3.98 -31.45 -25.71
N PHE A 63 4.08 -30.86 -26.91
CA PHE A 63 4.54 -29.48 -27.07
C PHE A 63 3.62 -28.47 -26.36
N ALA A 64 2.30 -28.65 -26.45
CA ALA A 64 1.32 -27.80 -25.78
C ALA A 64 1.36 -27.91 -24.24
N VAL A 65 1.76 -29.06 -23.66
CA VAL A 65 1.95 -29.20 -22.21
C VAL A 65 2.93 -28.16 -21.67
N ALA A 66 4.03 -27.91 -22.38
CA ALA A 66 5.00 -26.89 -21.97
C ALA A 66 4.35 -25.50 -21.88
N PHE A 67 3.43 -25.17 -22.79
CA PHE A 67 2.69 -23.91 -22.78
C PHE A 67 1.68 -23.81 -21.64
N LEU A 68 0.98 -24.91 -21.32
CA LEU A 68 0.00 -24.95 -20.23
C LEU A 68 0.63 -24.73 -18.85
N VAL A 69 1.89 -25.14 -18.68
CA VAL A 69 2.62 -25.00 -17.41
C VAL A 69 3.28 -23.62 -17.26
N ARG A 70 3.43 -22.85 -18.35
CA ARG A 70 4.05 -21.51 -18.32
C ARG A 70 3.43 -20.53 -17.31
N PRO A 71 2.10 -20.40 -17.16
CA PRO A 71 1.52 -19.51 -16.16
C PRO A 71 1.95 -19.88 -14.73
N LEU A 72 2.03 -21.18 -14.41
CA LEU A 72 2.50 -21.66 -13.11
C LEU A 72 3.97 -21.29 -12.90
N GLY A 73 4.79 -21.44 -13.93
CA GLY A 73 6.17 -21.00 -13.94
C GLY A 73 6.33 -19.51 -13.66
N GLY A 74 5.52 -18.67 -14.31
CA GLY A 74 5.52 -17.22 -14.10
C GLY A 74 5.10 -16.81 -12.69
N ILE A 75 4.18 -17.55 -12.06
CA ILE A 75 3.80 -17.35 -10.67
C ILE A 75 4.95 -17.70 -9.72
N ILE A 76 5.53 -18.89 -9.88
CA ILE A 76 6.59 -19.40 -8.99
C ILE A 76 7.86 -18.56 -9.13
N PHE A 77 8.37 -18.43 -10.36
CA PHE A 77 9.63 -17.73 -10.63
C PHE A 77 9.47 -16.21 -10.60
N GLY A 78 8.25 -15.69 -10.75
CA GLY A 78 7.93 -14.29 -10.43
C GLY A 78 8.01 -14.00 -8.95
N HIS A 79 7.43 -14.86 -8.09
CA HIS A 79 7.57 -14.72 -6.64
C HIS A 79 9.04 -14.88 -6.18
N ILE A 80 9.77 -15.85 -6.74
CA ILE A 80 11.21 -16.02 -6.46
C ILE A 80 11.99 -14.78 -6.92
N GLY A 81 11.69 -14.24 -8.10
CA GLY A 81 12.32 -13.03 -8.62
C GLY A 81 12.05 -11.79 -7.77
N ASP A 82 10.83 -11.68 -7.22
CA ASP A 82 10.42 -10.59 -6.34
C ASP A 82 11.02 -10.71 -4.92
N LYS A 83 11.27 -11.94 -4.43
CA LYS A 83 11.79 -12.23 -3.07
C LYS A 83 13.30 -12.37 -2.96
N LEU A 84 13.94 -13.01 -3.94
CA LEU A 84 15.36 -13.43 -3.91
C LEU A 84 16.23 -12.75 -4.98
N GLY A 85 15.65 -11.88 -5.81
CA GLY A 85 16.36 -11.20 -6.90
C GLY A 85 16.07 -11.78 -8.27
N ARG A 86 16.00 -10.88 -9.27
CA ARG A 86 15.67 -11.22 -10.66
C ARG A 86 16.80 -12.04 -11.29
N ARG A 87 18.06 -11.74 -10.96
CA ARG A 87 19.22 -12.55 -11.36
C ARG A 87 19.11 -13.99 -10.85
N THR A 88 18.75 -14.18 -9.58
CA THR A 88 18.61 -15.52 -8.96
C THR A 88 17.55 -16.34 -9.67
N SER A 89 16.38 -15.74 -9.92
CA SER A 89 15.29 -16.39 -10.66
C SER A 89 15.74 -16.82 -12.07
N LEU A 90 16.38 -15.91 -12.82
CA LEU A 90 16.87 -16.18 -14.18
C LEU A 90 17.97 -17.25 -14.24
N VAL A 91 18.82 -17.38 -13.22
CA VAL A 91 19.83 -18.45 -13.20
C VAL A 91 19.17 -19.81 -12.94
N ILE A 92 18.22 -19.89 -12.02
CA ILE A 92 17.51 -21.13 -11.70
C ILE A 92 16.73 -21.63 -12.91
N THR A 93 15.98 -20.75 -13.58
CA THR A 93 15.18 -21.11 -14.75
C THR A 93 16.06 -21.56 -15.92
N LEU A 94 17.21 -20.91 -16.15
CA LEU A 94 18.16 -21.33 -17.18
C LEU A 94 18.70 -22.74 -16.93
N LEU A 95 19.14 -23.03 -15.71
CA LEU A 95 19.70 -24.33 -15.35
C LEU A 95 18.62 -25.44 -15.40
N MET A 96 17.42 -25.14 -14.93
CA MET A 96 16.29 -26.07 -14.97
C MET A 96 15.89 -26.43 -16.40
N MET A 97 15.74 -25.42 -17.27
CA MET A 97 15.39 -25.61 -18.67
C MET A 97 16.49 -26.37 -19.42
N GLY A 98 17.75 -25.94 -19.26
CA GLY A 98 18.90 -26.54 -19.91
C GLY A 98 19.11 -28.01 -19.53
N ALA A 99 19.00 -28.32 -18.23
CA ALA A 99 19.07 -29.70 -17.75
C ALA A 99 17.96 -30.55 -18.37
N ALA A 100 16.72 -30.06 -18.41
CA ALA A 100 15.62 -30.77 -19.03
C ALA A 100 15.84 -30.99 -20.54
N THR A 101 16.38 -30.01 -21.27
CA THR A 101 16.72 -30.15 -22.70
C THR A 101 17.77 -31.24 -22.93
N VAL A 102 18.86 -31.23 -22.16
CA VAL A 102 19.90 -32.27 -22.26
C VAL A 102 19.35 -33.65 -21.92
N LEU A 103 18.50 -33.75 -20.89
CA LEU A 103 17.86 -35.00 -20.50
C LEU A 103 16.92 -35.55 -21.59
N VAL A 104 16.26 -34.70 -22.39
CA VAL A 104 15.49 -35.15 -23.57
C VAL A 104 16.40 -35.84 -24.58
N GLY A 105 17.60 -35.32 -24.81
CA GLY A 105 18.61 -35.97 -25.66
C GLY A 105 19.07 -37.32 -25.12
N CYS A 106 19.00 -37.54 -23.81
CA CYS A 106 19.35 -38.80 -23.16
C CYS A 106 18.19 -39.81 -23.07
N LEU A 107 16.97 -39.45 -23.50
CA LEU A 107 15.81 -40.32 -23.32
C LEU A 107 15.89 -41.59 -24.20
N PRO A 108 15.53 -42.76 -23.63
CA PRO A 108 15.23 -43.96 -24.41
C PRO A 108 13.91 -43.78 -25.17
N THR A 109 13.82 -44.40 -26.35
CA THR A 109 12.61 -44.39 -27.21
C THR A 109 11.55 -45.37 -26.68
N TYR A 110 10.33 -45.31 -27.24
CA TYR A 110 9.24 -46.21 -26.88
C TYR A 110 9.60 -47.69 -27.06
N GLU A 111 10.40 -48.01 -28.08
CA GLU A 111 10.90 -49.37 -28.32
C GLU A 111 11.71 -49.93 -27.13
N ASN A 112 12.45 -49.08 -26.40
CA ASN A 112 13.34 -49.50 -25.32
C ASN A 112 12.63 -49.64 -23.97
N ILE A 113 11.71 -48.72 -23.65
CA ILE A 113 11.11 -48.60 -22.30
C ILE A 113 9.58 -48.49 -22.31
N GLY A 114 8.93 -48.69 -23.46
CA GLY A 114 7.48 -48.64 -23.63
C GLY A 114 6.87 -47.27 -23.28
N ILE A 115 5.69 -47.29 -22.67
CA ILE A 115 4.90 -46.09 -22.32
C ILE A 115 5.65 -45.11 -21.39
N LEU A 116 6.71 -45.56 -20.72
CA LEU A 116 7.51 -44.68 -19.88
C LEU A 116 8.26 -43.61 -20.70
N ALA A 117 8.61 -43.89 -21.96
CA ALA A 117 9.29 -42.93 -22.84
C ALA A 117 8.46 -41.65 -23.07
N PRO A 118 7.20 -41.71 -23.55
CA PRO A 118 6.38 -40.52 -23.71
C PRO A 118 6.03 -39.84 -22.38
N ILE A 119 5.86 -40.59 -21.28
CA ILE A 119 5.61 -40.01 -19.95
C ILE A 119 6.80 -39.15 -19.49
N LEU A 120 8.02 -39.67 -19.60
CA LEU A 120 9.23 -38.92 -19.25
C LEU A 120 9.43 -37.71 -20.18
N LEU A 121 9.14 -37.86 -21.47
CA LEU A 121 9.18 -36.74 -22.42
C LEU A 121 8.20 -35.62 -22.03
N ILE A 122 6.97 -35.97 -21.65
CA ILE A 122 5.94 -35.04 -21.17
C ILE A 122 6.38 -34.36 -19.87
N LEU A 123 6.97 -35.11 -18.92
CA LEU A 123 7.46 -34.56 -17.66
C LEU A 123 8.61 -33.57 -17.87
N LEU A 124 9.60 -33.91 -18.69
CA LEU A 124 10.69 -33.00 -19.05
C LEU A 124 10.14 -31.75 -19.76
N ARG A 125 9.10 -31.91 -20.59
CA ARG A 125 8.40 -30.78 -21.24
C ARG A 125 7.65 -29.89 -20.26
N ALA A 126 7.02 -30.46 -19.24
CA ALA A 126 6.38 -29.69 -18.18
C ALA A 126 7.41 -28.89 -17.39
N VAL A 127 8.58 -29.46 -17.08
CA VAL A 127 9.70 -28.76 -16.42
C VAL A 127 10.22 -27.60 -17.27
N GLN A 128 10.41 -27.81 -18.58
CA GLN A 128 10.80 -26.73 -19.51
C GLN A 128 9.74 -25.63 -19.58
N GLY A 129 8.46 -26.01 -19.62
CA GLY A 129 7.34 -25.07 -19.58
C GLY A 129 7.31 -24.21 -18.31
N LEU A 130 7.58 -24.83 -17.16
CA LEU A 130 7.69 -24.16 -15.87
C LEU A 130 8.85 -23.15 -15.86
N ALA A 131 10.04 -23.56 -16.31
CA ALA A 131 11.21 -22.70 -16.33
C ALA A 131 10.97 -21.44 -17.19
N VAL A 132 10.36 -21.61 -18.37
CA VAL A 132 10.11 -20.50 -19.30
C VAL A 132 9.06 -19.51 -18.81
N GLY A 133 8.15 -19.92 -17.92
CA GLY A 133 7.13 -19.04 -17.36
C GLY A 133 7.68 -17.77 -16.70
N GLY A 134 8.86 -17.85 -16.06
CA GLY A 134 9.51 -16.72 -15.38
C GLY A 134 10.60 -15.99 -16.17
N GLU A 135 11.12 -16.62 -17.22
CA GLU A 135 12.29 -16.16 -18.00
C GLU A 135 12.04 -14.83 -18.72
N TRP A 136 11.00 -14.81 -19.57
CA TRP A 136 10.77 -13.70 -20.49
C TRP A 136 10.43 -12.39 -19.78
N GLY A 137 9.60 -12.45 -18.73
CA GLY A 137 9.21 -11.27 -17.94
C GLY A 137 10.41 -10.61 -17.24
N GLY A 138 11.31 -11.42 -16.67
CA GLY A 138 12.55 -10.92 -16.08
C GLY A 138 13.51 -10.33 -17.11
N ALA A 139 13.70 -11.00 -18.25
CA ALA A 139 14.58 -10.53 -19.31
C ALA A 139 14.10 -9.23 -19.98
N VAL A 140 12.78 -9.03 -20.11
CA VAL A 140 12.19 -7.78 -20.62
C VAL A 140 12.40 -6.62 -19.66
N LEU A 141 12.17 -6.82 -18.36
CA LEU A 141 12.37 -5.75 -17.39
C LEU A 141 13.84 -5.38 -17.25
N MET A 142 14.71 -6.39 -17.28
CA MET A 142 16.15 -6.17 -17.28
C MET A 142 16.61 -5.33 -18.47
N SER A 143 16.06 -5.51 -19.68
CA SER A 143 16.45 -4.70 -20.84
C SER A 143 15.77 -3.33 -20.90
N VAL A 144 14.50 -3.23 -20.49
CA VAL A 144 13.72 -1.99 -20.60
C VAL A 144 13.90 -1.04 -19.42
N GLU A 145 14.05 -1.53 -18.18
CA GLU A 145 14.24 -0.67 -16.99
C GLU A 145 15.62 0.00 -16.96
N HIS A 146 16.63 -0.60 -17.60
CA HIS A 146 17.96 0.00 -17.76
C HIS A 146 18.06 0.99 -18.94
N ALA A 147 17.05 1.03 -19.81
CA ALA A 147 17.08 1.79 -21.05
C ALA A 147 16.69 3.27 -20.82
N PRO A 148 17.38 4.22 -21.50
CA PRO A 148 16.93 5.61 -21.58
C PRO A 148 15.49 5.72 -22.10
N GLU A 149 14.71 6.72 -21.64
CA GLU A 149 13.29 6.87 -21.97
C GLU A 149 13.00 6.84 -23.48
N LYS A 150 13.85 7.48 -24.28
CA LYS A 150 13.73 7.55 -25.75
C LYS A 150 14.21 6.31 -26.50
N SER A 151 14.69 5.27 -25.81
CA SER A 151 15.31 4.09 -26.44
C SER A 151 14.80 2.76 -25.87
N LYS A 152 13.66 2.79 -25.18
CA LYS A 152 13.09 1.61 -24.49
C LYS A 152 12.70 0.49 -25.44
N THR A 153 12.22 0.82 -26.64
CA THR A 153 11.85 -0.18 -27.64
C THR A 153 13.08 -0.83 -28.23
N PHE A 154 14.10 -0.06 -28.59
CA PHE A 154 15.38 -0.58 -29.11
C PHE A 154 16.08 -1.52 -28.14
N TYR A 155 16.23 -1.11 -26.88
CA TYR A 155 16.87 -1.94 -25.86
C TYR A 155 16.02 -3.15 -25.46
N GLY A 156 14.68 -2.99 -25.35
CA GLY A 156 13.75 -4.12 -25.22
C GLY A 156 13.82 -5.09 -26.41
N GLY A 157 14.17 -4.59 -27.59
CA GLY A 157 14.40 -5.36 -28.80
C GLY A 157 15.53 -6.38 -28.70
N PHE A 158 16.51 -6.22 -27.80
CA PHE A 158 17.53 -7.24 -27.55
C PHE A 158 16.94 -8.52 -26.96
N THR A 159 15.96 -8.41 -26.07
CA THR A 159 15.20 -9.55 -25.54
C THR A 159 14.42 -10.24 -26.67
N GLN A 160 13.89 -9.47 -27.61
CA GLN A 160 13.15 -10.02 -28.75
C GLN A 160 14.05 -10.64 -29.81
N LEU A 161 15.30 -10.16 -29.93
CA LEU A 161 16.30 -10.69 -30.85
C LEU A 161 16.68 -12.15 -30.54
N GLY A 162 16.47 -12.61 -29.30
CA GLY A 162 16.73 -14.00 -28.92
C GLY A 162 15.82 -15.00 -29.64
N ASN A 163 14.59 -14.61 -29.99
CA ASN A 163 13.65 -15.47 -30.70
C ASN A 163 14.18 -15.91 -32.09
N PRO A 164 14.51 -14.99 -33.02
CA PRO A 164 15.06 -15.38 -34.31
C PRO A 164 16.46 -16.01 -34.21
N ALA A 165 17.27 -15.66 -33.20
CA ALA A 165 18.57 -16.30 -32.99
C ALA A 165 18.41 -17.77 -32.55
N GLY A 166 17.51 -18.06 -31.61
CA GLY A 166 17.21 -19.41 -31.17
C GLY A 166 16.60 -20.24 -32.29
N ALA A 167 15.66 -19.66 -33.05
CA ALA A 167 15.08 -20.30 -34.23
C ALA A 167 16.14 -20.64 -35.28
N LEU A 168 17.06 -19.70 -35.57
CA LEU A 168 18.15 -19.89 -36.52
C LEU A 168 19.11 -21.01 -36.09
N LEU A 169 19.47 -21.07 -34.81
CA LEU A 169 20.34 -22.12 -34.27
C LEU A 169 19.63 -23.49 -34.32
N ALA A 170 18.34 -23.55 -33.98
CA ALA A 170 17.55 -24.78 -33.99
C ALA A 170 17.31 -25.30 -35.41
N SER A 171 16.77 -24.46 -36.30
CA SER A 171 16.52 -24.86 -37.68
C SER A 171 17.82 -25.14 -38.43
N GLY A 172 18.88 -24.38 -38.15
CA GLY A 172 20.21 -24.57 -38.75
C GLY A 172 20.83 -25.92 -38.39
N ILE A 173 20.80 -26.34 -37.11
CA ILE A 173 21.36 -27.64 -36.73
C ILE A 173 20.55 -28.80 -37.35
N PHE A 174 19.21 -28.71 -37.38
CA PHE A 174 18.38 -29.71 -38.06
C PHE A 174 18.57 -29.73 -39.57
N ALA A 175 18.75 -28.57 -40.21
CA ALA A 175 19.07 -28.49 -41.64
C ALA A 175 20.42 -29.13 -41.96
N ILE A 176 21.42 -29.01 -41.08
CA ILE A 176 22.70 -29.72 -41.22
C ILE A 176 22.51 -31.22 -41.05
N MET A 177 21.75 -31.65 -40.05
CA MET A 177 21.56 -33.06 -39.75
C MET A 177 20.73 -33.80 -40.80
N THR A 178 19.74 -33.13 -41.38
CA THR A 178 18.87 -33.72 -42.43
C THR A 178 19.67 -34.05 -43.68
N ARG A 179 20.74 -33.29 -43.96
CA ARG A 179 21.69 -33.61 -45.04
C ARG A 179 22.51 -34.88 -44.80
N MET A 180 22.54 -35.39 -43.57
CA MET A 180 23.21 -36.66 -43.23
C MET A 180 22.32 -37.90 -43.47
N GLY A 181 21.03 -37.69 -43.79
CA GLY A 181 20.06 -38.74 -44.16
C GLY A 181 19.08 -39.12 -43.04
N ASP A 182 17.89 -39.58 -43.45
CA ASP A 182 16.77 -39.91 -42.54
C ASP A 182 17.12 -41.04 -41.56
N ASP A 183 17.84 -42.06 -42.03
CA ASP A 183 18.31 -43.18 -41.21
C ASP A 183 19.22 -42.72 -40.06
N PHE A 184 20.09 -41.74 -40.32
CA PHE A 184 20.97 -41.19 -39.28
C PHE A 184 20.15 -40.43 -38.23
N ILE A 185 19.18 -39.63 -38.67
CA ILE A 185 18.31 -38.87 -37.79
C ILE A 185 17.53 -39.81 -36.87
N ILE A 186 16.85 -40.82 -37.40
CA ILE A 186 16.00 -41.75 -36.63
C ILE A 186 16.83 -42.59 -35.65
N ASN A 187 18.00 -43.09 -36.06
CA ASN A 187 18.83 -44.00 -35.27
C ASN A 187 19.71 -43.33 -34.21
N GLY A 188 19.54 -42.03 -33.95
CA GLY A 188 20.27 -41.37 -32.86
C GLY A 188 20.67 -39.94 -33.14
N GLY A 189 20.75 -39.56 -34.41
CA GLY A 189 21.14 -38.21 -34.82
C GLY A 189 20.33 -37.15 -34.09
N TRP A 190 19.00 -37.30 -34.03
CA TRP A 190 18.07 -36.36 -33.41
C TRP A 190 18.44 -35.90 -31.99
N ARG A 191 19.28 -36.65 -31.25
CA ARG A 191 19.73 -36.31 -29.89
C ARG A 191 20.77 -35.18 -29.85
N ILE A 192 21.54 -35.00 -30.91
CA ILE A 192 22.69 -34.06 -30.96
C ILE A 192 22.27 -32.62 -30.63
N PRO A 193 21.22 -32.03 -31.23
CA PRO A 193 20.75 -30.68 -30.89
C PRO A 193 20.45 -30.51 -29.40
N PHE A 194 19.81 -31.51 -28.79
CA PHE A 194 19.46 -31.47 -27.37
C PHE A 194 20.69 -31.50 -26.47
N LEU A 195 21.68 -32.33 -26.79
CA LEU A 195 22.93 -32.41 -26.03
C LEU A 195 23.80 -31.16 -26.19
N LEU A 196 23.80 -30.53 -27.37
CA LEU A 196 24.52 -29.28 -27.64
C LEU A 196 23.99 -28.10 -26.80
N SER A 197 22.75 -28.19 -26.28
CA SER A 197 22.21 -27.21 -25.34
C SER A 197 23.12 -27.01 -24.11
N ILE A 198 23.90 -28.03 -23.69
CA ILE A 198 24.83 -27.90 -22.55
C ILE A 198 25.85 -26.76 -22.75
N VAL A 199 26.31 -26.54 -23.99
CA VAL A 199 27.25 -25.48 -24.32
C VAL A 199 26.56 -24.12 -24.23
N LEU A 200 25.34 -24.03 -24.77
CA LEU A 200 24.53 -22.82 -24.75
C LEU A 200 24.16 -22.43 -23.32
N VAL A 201 23.77 -23.39 -22.48
CA VAL A 201 23.49 -23.21 -21.05
C VAL A 201 24.74 -22.76 -20.30
N GLY A 202 25.91 -23.33 -20.60
CA GLY A 202 27.18 -22.90 -20.01
C GLY A 202 27.52 -21.44 -20.34
N VAL A 203 27.36 -21.03 -21.60
CA VAL A 203 27.53 -19.64 -22.03
C VAL A 203 26.50 -18.72 -21.37
N GLY A 204 25.23 -19.13 -21.33
CA GLY A 204 24.15 -18.39 -20.67
C GLY A 204 24.39 -18.18 -19.19
N PHE A 205 24.86 -19.23 -18.49
CA PHE A 205 25.21 -19.17 -17.08
C PHE A 205 26.35 -18.18 -16.85
N TRP A 206 27.43 -18.27 -17.64
CA TRP A 206 28.56 -17.36 -17.54
C TRP A 206 28.16 -15.89 -17.76
N VAL A 207 27.31 -15.62 -18.75
CA VAL A 207 26.78 -14.28 -19.00
C VAL A 207 25.91 -13.82 -17.84
N ARG A 208 24.91 -14.59 -17.41
CA ARG A 208 23.97 -14.20 -16.32
C ARG A 208 24.63 -14.09 -14.96
N TYR A 209 25.65 -14.91 -14.70
CA TYR A 209 26.41 -14.84 -13.45
C TYR A 209 27.14 -13.50 -13.28
N ARG A 210 27.50 -12.82 -14.39
CA ARG A 210 28.29 -11.59 -14.40
C ARG A 210 27.48 -10.31 -14.54
N VAL A 211 26.15 -10.38 -14.58
CA VAL A 211 25.33 -9.17 -14.70
C VAL A 211 24.94 -8.66 -13.32
N GLU A 212 25.14 -7.36 -13.12
CA GLU A 212 24.67 -6.60 -11.97
C GLU A 212 23.14 -6.70 -11.86
N GLU A 213 22.62 -6.65 -10.64
CA GLU A 213 21.17 -6.74 -10.42
C GLU A 213 20.50 -5.44 -10.91
N THR A 214 19.20 -5.48 -11.20
CA THR A 214 18.51 -4.30 -11.71
C THR A 214 18.56 -3.15 -10.68
N PRO A 215 18.78 -1.88 -11.07
CA PRO A 215 18.80 -0.73 -10.15
C PRO A 215 17.51 -0.57 -9.33
N VAL A 216 16.39 -1.00 -9.90
CA VAL A 216 15.07 -1.07 -9.24
C VAL A 216 15.02 -2.17 -8.18
N PHE A 217 15.85 -3.21 -8.26
CA PHE A 217 15.99 -4.24 -7.23
C PHE A 217 17.12 -3.92 -6.23
N GLU A 218 18.22 -3.31 -6.66
CA GLU A 218 19.25 -2.83 -5.72
C GLU A 218 18.69 -1.74 -4.78
N ALA A 219 17.85 -0.82 -5.30
CA ALA A 219 17.06 0.10 -4.47
C ALA A 219 15.91 -0.56 -3.67
N LYS A 220 15.62 -1.87 -3.89
CA LYS A 220 14.65 -2.67 -3.10
C LYS A 220 15.32 -3.53 -2.02
N VAL A 221 16.64 -3.76 -2.09
CA VAL A 221 17.38 -4.49 -1.06
C VAL A 221 17.74 -3.57 0.12
N GLU A 222 17.80 -2.25 -0.10
CA GLU A 222 17.99 -1.22 0.94
C GLU A 222 16.68 -0.80 1.65
N GLY A 223 15.80 -1.77 1.97
CA GLY A 223 14.69 -1.54 2.89
C GLY A 223 13.30 -1.42 2.23
N ARG A 224 12.64 -2.56 2.03
CA ARG A 224 11.17 -2.79 2.05
C ARG A 224 10.87 -4.23 1.57
N LYS A 225 10.18 -5.06 2.38
CA LYS A 225 9.71 -6.40 1.96
C LYS A 225 8.27 -6.35 1.46
N GLN A 226 8.01 -6.97 0.31
CA GLN A 226 6.71 -6.99 -0.39
C GLN A 226 5.71 -8.03 0.14
N SER A 227 4.43 -7.67 0.02
CA SER A 227 3.24 -8.52 0.11
C SER A 227 2.96 -9.27 -1.20
N MET A 228 2.17 -10.35 -1.11
CA MET A 228 1.92 -11.36 -2.16
C MET A 228 1.47 -10.78 -3.54
N PRO A 229 2.33 -10.82 -4.59
CA PRO A 229 2.12 -10.14 -5.88
C PRO A 229 0.94 -10.64 -6.72
N LEU A 230 0.56 -11.91 -6.59
CA LEU A 230 -0.43 -12.55 -7.47
C LEU A 230 -1.86 -12.09 -7.20
N ALA A 231 -2.26 -11.99 -5.92
CA ALA A 231 -3.60 -11.56 -5.53
C ALA A 231 -3.83 -10.08 -5.87
N PHE A 232 -2.80 -9.23 -5.73
CA PHE A 232 -2.82 -7.83 -6.15
C PHE A 232 -2.95 -7.71 -7.68
N ALA A 233 -2.15 -8.46 -8.46
CA ALA A 233 -2.22 -8.42 -9.93
C ALA A 233 -3.59 -8.88 -10.47
N LEU A 234 -4.16 -9.96 -9.93
CA LEU A 234 -5.45 -10.50 -10.39
C LEU A 234 -6.66 -9.68 -9.93
N ARG A 235 -6.58 -8.94 -8.82
CA ARG A 235 -7.68 -8.08 -8.35
C ARG A 235 -7.65 -6.69 -8.97
N THR A 236 -6.46 -6.10 -9.12
CA THR A 236 -6.29 -4.69 -9.53
C THR A 236 -6.01 -4.53 -11.03
N ASN A 237 -5.24 -5.45 -11.64
CA ASN A 237 -4.76 -5.31 -13.02
C ASN A 237 -5.43 -6.24 -14.04
N TRP A 238 -6.52 -6.93 -13.70
CA TRP A 238 -7.12 -7.96 -14.57
C TRP A 238 -7.50 -7.44 -15.97
N ARG A 239 -8.01 -6.20 -16.08
CA ARG A 239 -8.35 -5.57 -17.37
C ARG A 239 -7.11 -5.31 -18.25
N PRO A 240 -6.08 -4.58 -17.78
CA PRO A 240 -4.82 -4.47 -18.52
C PRO A 240 -4.14 -5.82 -18.83
N ILE A 241 -4.24 -6.82 -17.95
CA ILE A 241 -3.71 -8.18 -18.20
C ILE A 241 -4.45 -8.84 -19.36
N LEU A 242 -5.79 -8.76 -19.41
CA LEU A 242 -6.57 -9.27 -20.54
C LEU A 242 -6.24 -8.55 -21.85
N LEU A 243 -6.03 -7.24 -21.81
CA LEU A 243 -5.55 -6.49 -22.98
C LEU A 243 -4.15 -6.95 -23.40
N GLY A 244 -3.27 -7.23 -22.43
CA GLY A 244 -1.92 -7.74 -22.67
C GLY A 244 -1.97 -9.09 -23.38
N ILE A 245 -2.78 -10.03 -22.88
CA ILE A 245 -3.07 -11.33 -23.52
C ILE A 245 -3.58 -11.12 -24.95
N GLY A 246 -4.48 -10.14 -25.15
CA GLY A 246 -5.08 -9.84 -26.44
C GLY A 246 -4.15 -9.16 -27.45
N ILE A 247 -2.99 -8.60 -27.06
CA ILE A 247 -1.99 -8.04 -27.97
C ILE A 247 -1.11 -9.12 -28.62
N LEU A 248 -0.97 -10.27 -27.94
CA LEU A 248 -0.08 -11.37 -28.34
C LEU A 248 -0.52 -12.29 -29.50
N PRO A 249 -1.77 -12.31 -30.02
CA PRO A 249 -2.19 -13.29 -31.01
C PRO A 249 -1.24 -13.41 -32.21
N ILE A 250 -0.88 -12.32 -32.87
CA ILE A 250 0.03 -12.38 -34.04
C ILE A 250 1.47 -12.56 -33.60
N SER A 251 1.95 -11.77 -32.63
CA SER A 251 3.34 -11.78 -32.19
C SER A 251 3.80 -13.13 -31.64
N THR A 252 2.87 -13.96 -31.13
CA THR A 252 3.17 -15.31 -30.62
C THR A 252 2.45 -16.40 -31.41
N GLY A 253 1.12 -16.38 -31.46
CA GLY A 253 0.34 -17.41 -32.17
C GLY A 253 0.55 -17.38 -33.68
N GLY A 254 0.51 -16.20 -34.29
CA GLY A 254 0.82 -16.03 -35.71
C GLY A 254 2.23 -16.51 -36.05
N TYR A 255 3.18 -16.36 -35.13
CA TYR A 255 4.55 -16.83 -35.31
C TYR A 255 4.56 -18.36 -35.43
N TYR A 256 3.93 -19.04 -34.48
CA TYR A 256 3.81 -20.51 -34.51
C TYR A 256 2.99 -21.03 -35.69
N LEU A 257 2.06 -20.22 -36.21
CA LEU A 257 1.37 -20.54 -37.46
C LEU A 257 2.30 -20.44 -38.68
N ALA A 258 3.13 -19.40 -38.73
CA ALA A 258 4.11 -19.20 -39.79
C ALA A 258 5.30 -20.15 -39.71
N THR A 259 5.56 -20.75 -38.55
CA THR A 259 6.65 -21.72 -38.35
C THR A 259 6.11 -23.14 -38.31
N THR A 260 5.65 -23.61 -37.15
CA THR A 260 5.30 -25.00 -36.88
C THR A 260 4.16 -25.49 -37.77
N PHE A 261 3.05 -24.75 -37.85
CA PHE A 261 1.92 -25.16 -38.69
C PHE A 261 2.28 -25.08 -40.18
N ALA A 262 2.88 -23.99 -40.65
CA ALA A 262 3.23 -23.85 -42.06
C ALA A 262 4.25 -24.91 -42.50
N THR A 263 5.22 -25.27 -41.65
CA THR A 263 6.15 -26.38 -41.90
C THR A 263 5.39 -27.70 -42.00
N ALA A 264 4.55 -28.04 -41.02
CA ALA A 264 3.77 -29.28 -41.03
C ALA A 264 2.80 -29.36 -42.22
N TYR A 265 2.17 -28.24 -42.59
CA TYR A 265 1.28 -28.16 -43.75
C TYR A 265 2.05 -28.30 -45.06
N ALA A 266 3.24 -27.70 -45.18
CA ALA A 266 4.09 -27.78 -46.35
C ALA A 266 4.64 -29.19 -46.57
N THR A 267 5.06 -29.88 -45.51
CA THR A 267 5.64 -31.23 -45.58
C THR A 267 4.60 -32.34 -45.56
N GLY A 268 3.38 -32.05 -45.11
CA GLY A 268 2.27 -33.01 -45.09
C GLY A 268 1.87 -33.48 -46.49
N ASP A 269 1.20 -34.64 -46.54
CA ASP A 269 0.92 -35.39 -47.78
C ASP A 269 0.14 -34.59 -48.84
N THR A 270 -0.61 -33.56 -48.43
CA THR A 270 -1.37 -32.69 -49.33
C THR A 270 -0.50 -31.74 -50.15
N VAL A 271 0.58 -31.22 -49.57
CA VAL A 271 1.46 -30.23 -50.21
C VAL A 271 2.79 -30.86 -50.62
N ALA A 272 3.36 -31.75 -49.80
CA ALA A 272 4.54 -32.56 -50.08
C ALA A 272 5.77 -31.78 -50.60
N ILE A 273 6.07 -30.64 -49.98
CA ILE A 273 7.37 -29.97 -50.11
C ILE A 273 8.40 -30.74 -49.27
N SER A 274 9.64 -30.84 -49.76
CA SER A 274 10.71 -31.52 -49.01
C SER A 274 11.03 -30.79 -47.70
N GLU A 275 11.32 -31.56 -46.66
CA GLU A 275 11.68 -31.05 -45.33
C GLU A 275 12.91 -30.13 -45.41
N GLN A 276 13.90 -30.48 -46.24
CA GLN A 276 15.09 -29.67 -46.46
C GLN A 276 14.77 -28.27 -47.01
N VAL A 277 13.91 -28.16 -48.03
CA VAL A 277 13.59 -26.87 -48.66
C VAL A 277 12.87 -25.95 -47.68
N ILE A 278 11.91 -26.48 -46.93
CA ILE A 278 11.18 -25.66 -45.95
C ILE A 278 12.06 -25.28 -44.76
N LEU A 279 12.96 -26.15 -44.30
CA LEU A 279 13.92 -25.85 -43.23
C LEU A 279 14.93 -24.78 -43.66
N ASP A 280 15.45 -24.86 -44.89
CA ASP A 280 16.35 -23.83 -45.43
C ASP A 280 15.62 -22.49 -45.58
N ALA A 281 14.36 -22.50 -46.07
CA ALA A 281 13.54 -21.29 -46.16
C ALA A 281 13.27 -20.66 -44.78
N MET A 282 12.93 -21.47 -43.78
CA MET A 282 12.74 -21.00 -42.40
C MET A 282 14.03 -20.49 -41.76
N THR A 283 15.17 -21.10 -42.07
CA THR A 283 16.49 -20.68 -41.58
C THR A 283 16.86 -19.31 -42.15
N ILE A 284 16.70 -19.12 -43.47
CA ILE A 284 16.92 -17.80 -44.10
C ILE A 284 15.95 -16.76 -43.57
N ALA A 285 14.67 -17.11 -43.44
CA ALA A 285 13.66 -16.21 -42.90
C ALA A 285 13.98 -15.78 -41.45
N SER A 286 14.47 -16.70 -40.62
CA SER A 286 14.90 -16.42 -39.23
C SER A 286 16.16 -15.55 -39.20
N PHE A 287 17.10 -15.74 -40.13
CA PHE A 287 18.25 -14.84 -40.29
C PHE A 287 17.81 -13.44 -40.70
N VAL A 288 16.89 -13.31 -41.65
CA VAL A 288 16.30 -12.02 -42.05
C VAL A 288 15.65 -11.34 -40.85
N GLU A 289 14.85 -12.08 -40.08
CA GLU A 289 14.23 -11.59 -38.85
C GLU A 289 15.28 -11.06 -37.85
N PHE A 290 16.33 -11.85 -37.61
CA PHE A 290 17.44 -11.48 -36.74
C PHE A 290 18.07 -10.14 -37.15
N VAL A 291 18.27 -9.92 -38.45
CA VAL A 291 18.85 -8.67 -38.96
C VAL A 291 17.88 -7.49 -38.80
N VAL A 292 16.58 -7.69 -39.01
CA VAL A 292 15.60 -6.57 -39.03
C VAL A 292 15.02 -6.23 -37.66
N THR A 293 15.05 -7.12 -36.66
CA THR A 293 14.40 -6.91 -35.36
C THR A 293 14.88 -5.66 -34.63
N LEU A 294 16.19 -5.40 -34.55
CA LEU A 294 16.69 -4.18 -33.90
C LEU A 294 16.40 -2.89 -34.69
N PRO A 295 16.59 -2.84 -36.03
CA PRO A 295 16.12 -1.72 -36.85
C PRO A 295 14.62 -1.40 -36.68
N VAL A 296 13.78 -2.43 -36.61
CA VAL A 296 12.33 -2.27 -36.40
C VAL A 296 12.03 -1.80 -34.98
N ALA A 297 12.74 -2.30 -33.98
CA ALA A 297 12.64 -1.81 -32.61
C ALA A 297 13.01 -0.32 -32.50
N TRP A 298 14.06 0.11 -33.21
CA TRP A 298 14.44 1.53 -33.33
C TRP A 298 13.37 2.38 -34.01
N LEU A 299 12.72 1.87 -35.07
CA LEU A 299 11.55 2.53 -35.66
C LEU A 299 10.40 2.67 -34.66
N GLY A 300 10.25 1.72 -33.72
CA GLY A 300 9.31 1.80 -32.61
C GLY A 300 9.55 3.00 -31.70
N ASP A 301 10.81 3.31 -31.40
CA ASP A 301 11.18 4.51 -30.64
C ASP A 301 10.97 5.80 -31.45
N LYS A 302 11.17 5.76 -32.78
CA LYS A 302 11.03 6.94 -33.66
C LYS A 302 9.59 7.28 -34.05
N TRP A 303 8.79 6.28 -34.39
CA TRP A 303 7.43 6.44 -34.93
C TRP A 303 6.33 6.11 -33.91
N GLY A 304 6.71 5.58 -32.75
CA GLY A 304 5.81 5.11 -31.72
C GLY A 304 5.50 3.62 -31.87
N ARG A 305 5.74 2.87 -30.79
CA ARG A 305 5.54 1.42 -30.68
C ARG A 305 4.16 0.90 -31.11
N LYS A 306 3.07 1.62 -30.82
CA LYS A 306 1.72 1.24 -31.28
C LYS A 306 1.57 1.35 -32.80
N ASN A 307 2.16 2.39 -33.40
CA ASN A 307 2.10 2.57 -34.85
C ASN A 307 2.87 1.48 -35.58
N VAL A 308 4.06 1.12 -35.08
CA VAL A 308 4.84 -0.01 -35.60
C VAL A 308 4.09 -1.34 -35.44
N MET A 309 3.43 -1.57 -34.30
CA MET A 309 2.56 -2.73 -34.10
C MET A 309 1.43 -2.78 -35.14
N TYR A 310 0.72 -1.69 -35.41
CA TYR A 310 -0.33 -1.69 -36.45
C TYR A 310 0.20 -1.98 -37.86
N ILE A 311 1.34 -1.39 -38.21
CA ILE A 311 2.02 -1.68 -39.48
C ILE A 311 2.35 -3.16 -39.55
N GLY A 312 2.90 -3.73 -38.48
CA GLY A 312 3.19 -5.16 -38.37
C GLY A 312 1.95 -6.03 -38.52
N LEU A 313 0.84 -5.70 -37.86
CA LEU A 313 -0.41 -6.47 -37.94
C LEU A 313 -0.96 -6.50 -39.37
N ILE A 314 -1.02 -5.34 -40.03
CA ILE A 314 -1.53 -5.23 -41.41
C ILE A 314 -0.60 -5.98 -42.37
N THR A 315 0.70 -5.69 -42.29
CA THR A 315 1.69 -6.33 -43.17
C THR A 315 1.78 -7.83 -42.93
N SER A 316 1.57 -8.32 -41.71
CA SER A 316 1.59 -9.76 -41.40
C SER A 316 0.43 -10.48 -42.09
N VAL A 317 -0.77 -9.89 -42.12
CA VAL A 317 -1.89 -10.46 -42.88
C VAL A 317 -1.59 -10.44 -44.37
N LEU A 318 -1.07 -9.32 -44.89
CA LEU A 318 -0.75 -9.15 -46.30
C LEU A 318 0.35 -10.10 -46.80
N THR A 319 1.24 -10.56 -45.93
CA THR A 319 2.34 -11.47 -46.29
C THR A 319 2.02 -12.93 -45.96
N PHE A 320 1.28 -13.21 -44.89
CA PHE A 320 0.94 -14.57 -44.47
C PHE A 320 -0.09 -15.24 -45.39
N VAL A 321 -1.09 -14.50 -45.85
CA VAL A 321 -2.10 -15.02 -46.80
C VAL A 321 -1.45 -15.52 -48.09
N PRO A 322 -0.65 -14.73 -48.82
CA PRO A 322 0.00 -15.23 -50.02
C PRO A 322 1.01 -16.33 -49.70
N PHE A 323 1.71 -16.29 -48.56
CA PHE A 323 2.61 -17.36 -48.14
C PHE A 323 1.92 -18.73 -48.10
N LEU A 324 0.75 -18.85 -47.47
CA LEU A 324 0.02 -20.13 -47.42
C LEU A 324 -0.52 -20.56 -48.80
N LEU A 325 -0.95 -19.61 -49.63
CA LEU A 325 -1.53 -19.89 -50.94
C LEU A 325 -0.48 -20.34 -51.98
N ILE A 326 0.79 -19.97 -51.81
CA ILE A 326 1.87 -20.35 -52.74
C ILE A 326 2.46 -21.74 -52.44
N LEU A 327 2.30 -22.25 -51.21
CA LEU A 327 2.88 -23.55 -50.79
C LEU A 327 2.44 -24.70 -51.71
N PRO A 328 1.15 -24.86 -52.09
CA PRO A 328 0.73 -25.90 -53.04
C PRO A 328 1.38 -25.79 -54.42
N GLY A 329 1.81 -24.58 -54.81
CA GLY A 329 2.50 -24.34 -56.09
C GLY A 329 3.95 -24.83 -56.12
N ARG A 330 4.56 -25.13 -54.97
CA ARG A 330 5.93 -25.67 -54.82
C ARG A 330 7.03 -24.86 -55.54
N ILE A 331 6.83 -23.55 -55.70
CA ILE A 331 7.81 -22.65 -56.34
C ILE A 331 8.81 -22.18 -55.29
N GLU A 332 9.96 -22.84 -55.18
CA GLU A 332 10.93 -22.61 -54.10
C GLU A 332 11.31 -21.14 -53.92
N PRO A 333 11.72 -20.36 -54.95
CA PRO A 333 12.10 -18.96 -54.75
C PRO A 333 11.00 -18.09 -54.12
N LEU A 334 9.73 -18.39 -54.43
CA LEU A 334 8.60 -17.69 -53.82
C LEU A 334 8.41 -18.10 -52.37
N ILE A 335 8.65 -19.37 -52.03
CA ILE A 335 8.61 -19.86 -50.64
C ILE A 335 9.66 -19.12 -49.79
N PHE A 336 10.91 -19.02 -50.27
CA PHE A 336 11.97 -18.27 -49.58
C PHE A 336 11.63 -16.78 -49.41
N LEU A 337 11.12 -16.16 -50.47
CA LEU A 337 10.74 -14.74 -50.46
C LEU A 337 9.62 -14.48 -49.46
N PHE A 338 8.50 -15.20 -49.57
CA PHE A 338 7.33 -14.97 -48.71
C PHE A 338 7.57 -15.41 -47.27
N ALA A 339 8.33 -16.48 -47.02
CA ALA A 339 8.77 -16.82 -45.67
C ALA A 339 9.55 -15.65 -45.05
N SER A 340 10.47 -15.04 -45.80
CA SER A 340 11.24 -13.88 -45.33
C SER A 340 10.37 -12.63 -45.12
N LEU A 341 9.44 -12.34 -46.04
CA LEU A 341 8.52 -11.21 -45.92
C LEU A 341 7.57 -11.35 -44.72
N VAL A 342 7.10 -12.57 -44.44
CA VAL A 342 6.32 -12.86 -43.23
C VAL A 342 7.14 -12.52 -42.00
N ARG A 343 8.41 -12.92 -41.93
CA ARG A 343 9.25 -12.60 -40.76
C ARG A 343 9.54 -11.12 -40.60
N ILE A 344 9.77 -10.40 -41.68
CA ILE A 344 9.92 -8.93 -41.64
C ILE A 344 8.65 -8.29 -41.06
N ALA A 345 7.48 -8.68 -41.58
CA ALA A 345 6.20 -8.14 -41.14
C ALA A 345 5.90 -8.47 -39.67
N MET A 346 6.14 -9.71 -39.26
CA MET A 346 5.91 -10.17 -37.89
C MET A 346 6.90 -9.56 -36.91
N SER A 347 8.13 -9.26 -37.32
CA SER A 347 9.11 -8.53 -36.50
C SER A 347 8.56 -7.17 -36.04
N ALA A 348 7.74 -6.48 -36.87
CA ALA A 348 7.07 -5.24 -36.47
C ALA A 348 5.94 -5.43 -35.44
N THR A 349 5.47 -6.67 -35.21
CA THR A 349 4.57 -7.01 -34.09
C THR A 349 5.33 -7.52 -32.86
N TYR A 350 6.50 -8.11 -33.06
CA TYR A 350 7.27 -8.76 -31.99
C TYR A 350 8.25 -7.78 -31.31
N ALA A 351 8.99 -6.99 -32.08
CA ALA A 351 9.97 -6.03 -31.58
C ALA A 351 9.38 -5.01 -30.56
N PRO A 352 8.21 -4.38 -30.79
CA PRO A 352 7.68 -3.38 -29.86
C PRO A 352 7.05 -3.96 -28.59
N ILE A 353 6.87 -5.28 -28.50
CA ILE A 353 6.02 -5.91 -27.49
C ILE A 353 6.59 -5.81 -26.06
N ALA A 354 7.92 -5.88 -25.93
CA ALA A 354 8.61 -5.70 -24.66
C ALA A 354 8.27 -4.33 -24.04
N ALA A 355 8.39 -3.27 -24.85
CA ALA A 355 8.12 -1.90 -24.41
C ALA A 355 6.62 -1.59 -24.30
N LEU A 356 5.77 -2.20 -25.14
CA LEU A 356 4.32 -2.06 -25.06
C LEU A 356 3.77 -2.66 -23.77
N LEU A 357 4.15 -3.90 -23.46
CA LEU A 357 3.68 -4.59 -22.25
C LEU A 357 4.30 -4.00 -20.99
N SER A 358 5.58 -3.61 -21.00
CA SER A 358 6.20 -3.01 -19.81
C SER A 358 5.55 -1.70 -19.38
N GLN A 359 5.09 -0.89 -20.34
CA GLN A 359 4.44 0.39 -20.09
C GLN A 359 2.92 0.29 -19.91
N MET A 360 2.32 -0.89 -20.07
CA MET A 360 0.92 -1.11 -19.68
C MET A 360 0.74 -1.16 -18.17
N PHE A 361 1.80 -1.47 -17.40
CA PHE A 361 1.74 -1.69 -15.96
C PHE A 361 2.68 -0.77 -15.18
N ARG A 362 2.25 -0.35 -13.99
CA ARG A 362 3.04 0.49 -13.07
C ARG A 362 4.11 -0.33 -12.31
N PRO A 363 5.22 0.29 -11.87
CA PRO A 363 6.39 -0.43 -11.34
C PRO A 363 6.13 -1.42 -10.20
N GLN A 364 5.15 -1.15 -9.33
CA GLN A 364 4.89 -1.91 -8.09
C GLN A 364 4.42 -3.35 -8.32
N ALA A 365 3.79 -3.65 -9.46
CA ALA A 365 3.32 -5.00 -9.84
C ALA A 365 3.68 -5.38 -11.29
N ARG A 366 4.66 -4.67 -11.87
CA ARG A 366 5.03 -4.77 -13.29
C ARG A 366 5.51 -6.16 -13.68
N TYR A 367 6.35 -6.78 -12.85
CA TYR A 367 6.91 -8.12 -13.12
C TYR A 367 5.82 -9.18 -13.22
N THR A 368 5.04 -9.36 -12.15
CA THR A 368 3.97 -10.37 -12.09
C THR A 368 2.90 -10.12 -13.16
N SER A 369 2.54 -8.86 -13.44
CA SER A 369 1.52 -8.54 -14.45
C SER A 369 1.99 -8.82 -15.89
N ILE A 370 3.27 -8.56 -16.20
CA ILE A 370 3.87 -8.90 -17.51
C ILE A 370 4.01 -10.41 -17.67
N ALA A 371 4.54 -11.08 -16.65
CA ALA A 371 4.73 -12.53 -16.66
C ALA A 371 3.40 -13.27 -16.86
N LEU A 372 2.31 -12.83 -16.21
CA LEU A 372 0.97 -13.39 -16.41
C LEU A 372 0.41 -13.07 -17.79
N SER A 373 0.52 -11.82 -18.26
CA SER A 373 0.00 -11.43 -19.57
C SER A 373 0.65 -12.22 -20.69
N TYR A 374 1.99 -12.35 -20.64
CA TYR A 374 2.77 -13.09 -21.62
C TYR A 374 2.65 -14.59 -21.46
N GLY A 375 2.74 -15.13 -20.24
CA GLY A 375 2.64 -16.56 -19.97
C GLY A 375 1.29 -17.13 -20.38
N VAL A 376 0.18 -16.47 -20.00
CA VAL A 376 -1.18 -16.89 -20.38
C VAL A 376 -1.42 -16.65 -21.87
N GLY A 377 -1.02 -15.50 -22.41
CA GLY A 377 -1.25 -15.23 -23.83
C GLY A 377 -0.41 -16.12 -24.75
N ALA A 378 0.84 -16.44 -24.40
CA ALA A 378 1.61 -17.45 -25.10
C ALA A 378 0.95 -18.83 -24.97
N ALA A 379 0.41 -19.19 -23.79
CA ALA A 379 -0.29 -20.45 -23.64
C ALA A 379 -1.51 -20.56 -24.58
N VAL A 380 -2.33 -19.52 -24.63
CA VAL A 380 -3.55 -19.46 -25.44
C VAL A 380 -3.21 -19.36 -26.94
N TRP A 381 -2.36 -18.41 -27.32
CA TRP A 381 -2.13 -18.10 -28.73
C TRP A 381 -1.01 -18.94 -29.35
N ALA A 382 0.12 -19.15 -28.66
CA ALA A 382 1.24 -19.89 -29.24
C ALA A 382 0.99 -21.41 -29.23
N GLY A 383 0.58 -21.95 -28.08
CA GLY A 383 0.43 -23.39 -27.89
C GLY A 383 -0.73 -24.00 -28.68
N PHE A 384 -1.90 -23.36 -28.67
CA PHE A 384 -3.11 -23.93 -29.30
C PHE A 384 -3.28 -23.61 -30.79
N SER A 385 -2.65 -22.55 -31.31
CA SER A 385 -2.91 -22.11 -32.70
C SER A 385 -2.55 -23.17 -33.75
N PRO A 386 -1.36 -23.84 -33.72
CA PRO A 386 -1.03 -24.86 -34.71
C PRO A 386 -2.00 -26.05 -34.69
N TRP A 387 -2.37 -26.49 -33.49
CA TRP A 387 -3.33 -27.57 -33.31
C TRP A 387 -4.71 -27.17 -33.85
N PHE A 388 -5.22 -25.99 -33.46
CA PHE A 388 -6.54 -25.52 -33.91
C PHE A 388 -6.57 -25.26 -35.41
N ALA A 389 -5.49 -24.73 -36.01
CA ALA A 389 -5.36 -24.58 -37.46
C ALA A 389 -5.42 -25.92 -38.20
N THR A 390 -4.75 -26.94 -37.67
CA THR A 390 -4.79 -28.31 -38.21
C THR A 390 -6.20 -28.89 -38.13
N GLN A 391 -6.89 -28.73 -36.99
CA GLN A 391 -8.27 -29.18 -36.82
C GLN A 391 -9.26 -28.42 -37.73
N LEU A 392 -9.07 -27.11 -37.92
CA LEU A 392 -9.90 -26.31 -38.82
C LEU A 392 -9.81 -26.81 -40.27
N ILE A 393 -8.63 -27.18 -40.74
CA ILE A 393 -8.48 -27.83 -42.05
C ILE A 393 -9.15 -29.19 -42.06
N ALA A 394 -8.98 -30.00 -41.03
CA ALA A 394 -9.64 -31.31 -40.96
C ALA A 394 -11.18 -31.21 -41.02
N TRP A 395 -11.76 -30.18 -40.39
CA TRP A 395 -13.22 -29.96 -40.39
C TRP A 395 -13.75 -29.29 -41.65
N THR A 396 -13.01 -28.32 -42.21
CA THR A 396 -13.50 -27.49 -43.32
C THR A 396 -12.96 -27.92 -44.69
N GLY A 397 -11.90 -28.72 -44.71
CA GLY A 397 -11.16 -29.10 -45.92
C GLY A 397 -10.44 -27.93 -46.60
N SER A 398 -10.35 -26.75 -45.97
CA SER A 398 -9.94 -25.53 -46.66
C SER A 398 -8.95 -24.70 -45.85
N ILE A 399 -7.82 -24.34 -46.48
CA ILE A 399 -6.80 -23.45 -45.92
C ILE A 399 -7.34 -22.05 -45.58
N TRP A 400 -8.45 -21.64 -46.22
CA TRP A 400 -9.11 -20.36 -45.95
C TRP A 400 -9.64 -20.24 -44.51
N SER A 401 -9.94 -21.37 -43.86
CA SER A 401 -10.31 -21.38 -42.43
C SER A 401 -9.16 -20.89 -41.54
N VAL A 402 -7.93 -21.31 -41.85
CA VAL A 402 -6.71 -20.87 -41.14
C VAL A 402 -6.42 -19.40 -41.43
N ILE A 403 -6.62 -18.96 -42.68
CA ILE A 403 -6.51 -17.54 -43.05
C ILE A 403 -7.51 -16.69 -42.27
N ALA A 404 -8.78 -17.13 -42.18
CA ALA A 404 -9.81 -16.43 -41.42
C ALA A 404 -9.46 -16.36 -39.93
N MET A 405 -8.94 -17.44 -39.35
CA MET A 405 -8.44 -17.45 -37.98
C MET A 405 -7.30 -16.44 -37.78
N PHE A 406 -6.32 -16.40 -38.69
CA PHE A 406 -5.19 -15.46 -38.63
C PHE A 406 -5.66 -14.00 -38.73
N ILE A 407 -6.63 -13.70 -39.60
CA ILE A 407 -7.26 -12.37 -39.68
C ILE A 407 -7.98 -12.03 -38.37
N GLY A 408 -8.73 -12.96 -37.80
CA GLY A 408 -9.38 -12.80 -36.50
C GLY A 408 -8.38 -12.48 -35.38
N MET A 409 -7.26 -13.19 -35.34
CA MET A 409 -6.16 -12.93 -34.41
C MET A 409 -5.56 -11.53 -34.60
N ALA A 410 -5.37 -11.09 -35.85
CA ALA A 410 -4.88 -9.73 -36.14
C ALA A 410 -5.86 -8.64 -35.70
N LEU A 411 -7.17 -8.87 -35.87
CA LEU A 411 -8.21 -7.94 -35.42
C LEU A 411 -8.25 -7.82 -33.89
N ILE A 412 -8.17 -8.95 -33.18
CA ILE A 412 -8.10 -8.98 -31.71
C ILE A 412 -6.86 -8.19 -31.24
N ALA A 413 -5.69 -8.48 -31.83
CA ALA A 413 -4.44 -7.77 -31.52
C ALA A 413 -4.55 -6.26 -31.79
N GLY A 414 -5.18 -5.86 -32.89
CA GLY A 414 -5.40 -4.46 -33.23
C GLY A 414 -6.31 -3.74 -32.22
N ILE A 415 -7.43 -4.35 -31.85
CA ILE A 415 -8.39 -3.80 -30.86
C ILE A 415 -7.71 -3.66 -29.50
N CYS A 416 -7.03 -4.71 -29.03
CA CYS A 416 -6.36 -4.67 -27.74
C CYS A 416 -5.20 -3.67 -27.72
N THR A 417 -4.43 -3.56 -28.81
CA THR A 417 -3.36 -2.54 -28.94
C THR A 417 -3.93 -1.12 -28.87
N ARG A 418 -5.11 -0.88 -29.45
CA ARG A 418 -5.80 0.41 -29.36
C ARG A 418 -6.15 0.76 -27.92
N LEU A 419 -6.77 -0.19 -27.21
CA LEU A 419 -7.27 -0.03 -25.85
C LEU A 419 -6.17 -0.12 -24.78
N ALA A 420 -4.98 -0.60 -25.13
CA ALA A 420 -3.87 -0.79 -24.19
C ALA A 420 -3.46 0.56 -23.54
N PRO A 421 -3.48 0.68 -22.20
CA PRO A 421 -2.97 1.88 -21.54
C PRO A 421 -1.45 2.02 -21.76
N GLN A 422 -0.93 3.24 -21.80
CA GLN A 422 0.51 3.50 -21.98
C GLN A 422 0.98 4.53 -20.94
N HIS A 423 1.76 4.07 -19.97
CA HIS A 423 2.30 4.90 -18.90
C HIS A 423 3.75 5.29 -19.20
N SER A 424 4.13 6.55 -18.94
CA SER A 424 5.54 6.95 -18.93
C SER A 424 6.17 6.61 -17.57
N ASP A 425 7.45 6.24 -17.56
CA ASP A 425 8.21 6.03 -16.32
C ASP A 425 8.70 7.35 -15.69
N GLU A 426 8.54 8.48 -16.39
CA GLU A 426 8.80 9.85 -15.88
C GLU A 426 7.55 10.49 -15.28
N ALA A 427 6.37 9.88 -15.45
CA ALA A 427 5.15 10.37 -14.81
C ALA A 427 5.26 10.14 -13.29
N PRO A 428 4.93 11.14 -12.44
CA PRO A 428 4.88 10.94 -11.01
C PRO A 428 4.02 9.73 -10.68
N VAL A 429 4.46 8.90 -9.74
CA VAL A 429 3.61 7.84 -9.19
C VAL A 429 2.34 8.53 -8.70
N THR A 430 1.21 8.20 -9.33
CA THR A 430 -0.09 8.77 -8.94
C THR A 430 -0.85 7.75 -8.11
N ALA A 431 -1.72 8.23 -7.26
CA ALA A 431 -2.77 7.55 -6.49
C ALA A 431 -3.52 6.36 -7.03
N SER A 432 -3.72 6.42 -8.34
CA SER A 432 -4.88 5.78 -8.92
C SER A 432 -4.55 4.31 -9.17
N PHE A 433 -5.13 3.44 -8.36
CA PHE A 433 -5.15 1.98 -8.56
C PHE A 433 -6.19 1.54 -9.60
N THR A 434 -6.96 2.47 -10.17
CA THR A 434 -7.82 2.22 -11.33
C THR A 434 -7.03 2.42 -12.62
N ALA A 435 -7.16 1.46 -13.55
CA ALA A 435 -6.59 1.63 -14.88
C ALA A 435 -7.23 2.87 -15.55
N ARG A 436 -6.45 3.93 -15.74
CA ARG A 436 -6.82 5.06 -16.60
C ARG A 436 -7.02 4.50 -18.01
N THR A 437 -8.26 4.39 -18.45
CA THR A 437 -8.62 4.22 -19.88
C THR A 437 -8.39 5.50 -20.67
N ASP A 438 -8.11 6.58 -19.96
CA ASP A 438 -8.13 7.93 -20.48
C ASP A 438 -6.69 8.44 -20.46
N THR A 439 -5.99 8.23 -21.58
CA THR A 439 -5.04 9.16 -22.25
C THR A 439 -3.97 8.41 -23.02
N THR A 440 -4.01 8.54 -24.35
CA THR A 440 -2.80 8.62 -25.15
C THR A 440 -2.13 9.96 -24.84
N ALA A 441 -1.08 9.98 -24.02
CA ALA A 441 -0.26 11.18 -23.87
C ALA A 441 0.46 11.45 -25.21
N LYS A 442 -0.04 12.42 -25.99
CA LYS A 442 0.78 13.12 -26.99
C LYS A 442 1.65 14.15 -26.25
N PRO A 443 2.90 14.39 -26.68
CA PRO A 443 3.71 15.48 -26.14
C PRO A 443 2.98 16.81 -26.39
N ALA A 444 2.84 17.61 -25.36
CA ALA A 444 2.11 18.88 -25.39
C ALA A 444 2.73 19.86 -26.40
N ALA A 445 1.92 20.32 -27.35
CA ALA A 445 2.14 21.59 -28.03
C ALA A 445 1.37 22.66 -27.27
N LEU A 446 2.08 23.72 -26.87
CA LEU A 446 1.59 24.89 -26.17
C LEU A 446 0.43 25.55 -26.93
N THR A 447 -0.73 25.73 -26.28
CA THR A 447 -1.61 26.91 -26.47
C THR A 447 -2.74 26.91 -25.41
N PRO A 448 -3.24 28.10 -24.98
CA PRO A 448 -4.18 28.22 -23.88
C PRO A 448 -5.63 28.43 -24.38
N GLU A 449 -6.58 27.58 -24.01
CA GLU A 449 -8.01 27.89 -24.14
C GLU A 449 -8.88 27.37 -22.98
N ARG A 450 -9.93 28.15 -22.70
CA ARG A 450 -10.84 28.22 -21.55
C ARG A 450 -11.74 26.99 -21.32
N PRO A 451 -12.30 26.81 -20.10
CA PRO A 451 -13.11 25.64 -19.76
C PRO A 451 -14.54 25.72 -20.31
N ARG A 452 -15.05 24.60 -20.83
CA ARG A 452 -16.49 24.36 -21.03
C ARG A 452 -16.91 23.17 -20.16
N GLN A 453 -17.92 23.41 -19.32
CA GLN A 453 -18.67 22.41 -18.56
C GLN A 453 -19.31 21.37 -19.51
N PRO A 454 -19.54 20.14 -19.04
CA PRO A 454 -20.62 19.31 -19.59
C PRO A 454 -21.67 18.93 -18.54
N ALA A 455 -22.91 19.00 -19.00
CA ALA A 455 -24.14 18.64 -18.32
C ALA A 455 -24.28 17.13 -18.10
N PHE A 456 -24.91 16.78 -16.97
CA PHE A 456 -25.40 15.44 -16.65
C PHE A 456 -26.69 15.11 -17.43
N LEU A 457 -26.90 13.82 -17.75
CA LEU A 457 -28.08 12.99 -17.40
C LEU A 457 -28.01 11.56 -18.06
N PRO A 458 -28.81 10.57 -17.61
CA PRO A 458 -28.29 9.29 -17.11
C PRO A 458 -28.81 8.06 -17.85
N HIS A 459 -28.21 6.88 -17.64
CA HIS A 459 -28.93 5.61 -17.77
C HIS A 459 -28.47 4.57 -16.74
N ALA A 460 -29.46 4.04 -16.03
CA ALA A 460 -29.36 2.96 -15.07
C ALA A 460 -29.56 1.61 -15.77
N THR A 461 -28.85 0.58 -15.33
CA THR A 461 -29.32 -0.82 -15.36
C THR A 461 -28.68 -1.59 -14.21
N THR A 462 -29.51 -2.36 -13.53
CA THR A 462 -29.30 -3.01 -12.23
C THR A 462 -28.74 -4.41 -12.35
N ALA A 463 -27.64 -4.71 -11.64
CA ALA A 463 -27.25 -6.07 -11.26
C ALA A 463 -26.47 -6.03 -9.93
N ASN A 464 -27.00 -6.71 -8.91
CA ASN A 464 -26.50 -6.92 -7.54
C ASN A 464 -25.69 -5.77 -6.92
N ARG A 465 -26.42 -4.80 -6.39
CA ARG A 465 -25.92 -3.73 -5.52
C ARG A 465 -25.50 -4.32 -4.17
N PHE A 466 -24.20 -4.32 -3.86
CA PHE A 466 -23.83 -3.76 -2.55
C PHE A 466 -24.49 -2.37 -2.53
N PRO A 467 -25.26 -1.99 -1.50
CA PRO A 467 -25.86 -0.66 -1.49
C PRO A 467 -24.74 0.33 -1.79
N MET A 468 -24.86 1.10 -2.87
CA MET A 468 -24.04 2.30 -3.02
C MET A 468 -24.20 3.01 -1.69
N ARG A 469 -23.11 3.16 -0.93
CA ARG A 469 -23.09 3.92 0.31
C ARG A 469 -23.66 5.29 -0.04
N LYS A 470 -24.96 5.47 0.19
CA LYS A 470 -25.59 6.77 0.12
C LYS A 470 -25.15 7.40 1.42
N LEU A 471 -24.10 8.19 1.36
CA LEU A 471 -23.91 9.22 2.37
C LEU A 471 -25.17 10.09 2.26
N THR A 472 -26.15 9.83 3.12
CA THR A 472 -27.16 10.84 3.42
C THR A 472 -26.37 12.09 3.79
N PRO A 473 -26.68 13.28 3.27
CA PRO A 473 -25.99 14.49 3.72
C PRO A 473 -26.19 14.58 5.24
N PHE A 474 -25.10 14.36 6.01
CA PHE A 474 -25.12 14.38 7.47
C PHE A 474 -25.51 15.75 8.03
N ASP A 475 -25.47 16.79 7.19
CA ASP A 475 -25.87 18.16 7.55
C ASP A 475 -27.40 18.38 7.55
N ARG A 476 -28.22 17.32 7.52
CA ARG A 476 -29.55 17.48 8.12
C ARG A 476 -29.31 17.56 9.62
N SER A 477 -29.08 18.78 10.12
CA SER A 477 -29.28 19.04 11.54
C SER A 477 -30.59 18.40 11.93
N ALA A 478 -30.62 17.75 13.10
CA ALA A 478 -31.83 17.08 13.54
C ALA A 478 -32.97 18.10 13.38
N GLN A 479 -34.08 17.72 12.73
CA GLN A 479 -35.26 18.58 12.61
C GLN A 479 -35.87 18.72 14.02
N THR A 480 -35.18 19.46 14.88
CA THR A 480 -35.54 19.75 16.25
C THR A 480 -36.46 20.95 16.23
N ALA A 481 -37.45 20.91 17.13
CA ALA A 481 -38.20 22.10 17.43
C ALA A 481 -37.23 23.18 17.94
N PRO A 482 -37.47 24.46 17.64
CA PRO A 482 -36.68 25.54 18.22
C PRO A 482 -36.71 25.43 19.75
N LEU A 483 -35.57 25.68 20.40
CA LEU A 483 -35.41 25.58 21.85
C LEU A 483 -34.97 26.92 22.42
N LEU A 484 -35.54 27.35 23.54
CA LEU A 484 -35.06 28.46 24.34
C LEU A 484 -34.63 27.90 25.69
N LEU A 485 -33.31 27.92 25.93
CA LEU A 485 -32.69 27.44 27.16
C LEU A 485 -32.44 28.62 28.10
N THR A 486 -32.73 28.46 29.39
CA THR A 486 -32.31 29.37 30.46
C THR A 486 -31.46 28.65 31.49
N ALA A 487 -30.45 29.33 32.03
CA ALA A 487 -29.52 28.79 33.03
C ALA A 487 -29.02 29.90 33.95
N HIS A 488 -28.34 29.55 35.05
CA HIS A 488 -27.75 30.51 35.97
C HIS A 488 -26.72 31.40 35.28
N ALA A 489 -25.83 30.78 34.51
CA ALA A 489 -24.84 31.45 33.68
C ALA A 489 -24.56 30.62 32.43
N ILE A 490 -24.31 31.30 31.31
CA ILE A 490 -23.86 30.72 30.04
C ILE A 490 -22.55 31.42 29.69
N HIS A 491 -21.43 30.73 29.87
CA HIS A 491 -20.12 31.24 29.47
C HIS A 491 -19.92 30.96 27.99
N THR A 492 -19.72 32.01 27.18
CA THR A 492 -19.68 31.87 25.71
C THR A 492 -18.31 31.44 25.18
N ALA A 493 -17.24 31.73 25.92
CA ALA A 493 -15.84 31.62 25.47
C ALA A 493 -15.54 32.37 24.16
N ASP A 494 -16.33 33.39 23.80
CA ASP A 494 -16.02 34.32 22.73
C ASP A 494 -14.76 35.15 23.06
N ALA A 495 -14.32 36.01 22.14
CA ALA A 495 -13.12 36.83 22.33
C ALA A 495 -13.20 37.76 23.55
N ASP A 496 -14.40 38.16 23.94
CA ASP A 496 -14.67 39.07 25.06
C ASP A 496 -14.99 38.33 26.37
N ALA A 497 -14.99 36.99 26.35
CA ALA A 497 -15.38 36.11 27.44
C ALA A 497 -16.75 36.48 28.06
N THR A 498 -17.75 36.70 27.20
CA THR A 498 -19.08 37.14 27.64
C THR A 498 -19.85 36.07 28.44
N THR A 499 -20.76 36.54 29.29
CA THR A 499 -21.70 35.68 30.03
C THR A 499 -23.14 36.06 29.67
N ALA A 500 -23.97 35.05 29.45
CA ALA A 500 -25.41 35.17 29.17
C ALA A 500 -26.24 34.36 30.18
N THR A 501 -27.57 34.45 30.07
CA THR A 501 -28.52 33.69 30.92
C THR A 501 -29.58 32.95 30.10
N ALA A 502 -29.64 33.19 28.78
CA ALA A 502 -30.50 32.46 27.86
C ALA A 502 -29.85 32.28 26.48
N MET A 503 -30.23 31.20 25.80
CA MET A 503 -29.80 30.85 24.44
C MET A 503 -30.98 30.28 23.64
N LEU A 504 -31.21 30.84 22.45
CA LEU A 504 -32.20 30.37 21.47
C LEU A 504 -31.51 29.53 20.41
N ILE A 505 -32.00 28.32 20.18
CA ILE A 505 -31.47 27.34 19.23
C ILE A 505 -32.56 27.03 18.19
N ASP A 506 -32.20 27.02 16.92
CA ASP A 506 -33.06 26.53 15.82
C ASP A 506 -32.22 25.66 14.89
N ARG A 507 -32.75 24.49 14.51
CA ARG A 507 -32.10 23.55 13.57
C ARG A 507 -30.62 23.29 13.91
N GLY A 508 -30.34 23.11 15.21
CA GLY A 508 -29.01 22.80 15.73
C GLY A 508 -28.03 23.97 15.80
N ARG A 509 -28.45 25.20 15.49
CA ARG A 509 -27.60 26.40 15.55
C ARG A 509 -28.11 27.44 16.52
N ILE A 510 -27.19 28.23 17.07
CA ILE A 510 -27.48 29.32 18.00
C ILE A 510 -28.02 30.51 17.19
N LEU A 511 -29.27 30.90 17.45
CA LEU A 511 -29.92 32.02 16.77
C LEU A 511 -29.83 33.32 17.56
N ALA A 512 -29.86 33.24 18.89
CA ALA A 512 -29.68 34.37 19.80
C ALA A 512 -29.10 33.89 21.13
N ILE A 513 -28.32 34.75 21.78
CA ILE A 513 -27.75 34.51 23.11
C ILE A 513 -27.73 35.82 23.90
N GLY A 514 -28.07 35.79 25.18
CA GLY A 514 -28.15 36.98 26.01
C GLY A 514 -29.09 36.82 27.20
N THR A 515 -30.04 37.72 27.36
CA THR A 515 -31.09 37.61 28.39
C THR A 515 -32.30 36.84 27.85
N PRO A 516 -33.15 36.25 28.73
CA PRO A 516 -34.39 35.59 28.30
C PRO A 516 -35.27 36.51 27.43
N ALA A 517 -35.43 37.78 27.82
CA ALA A 517 -36.22 38.74 27.06
C ALA A 517 -35.66 39.01 25.66
N ALA A 518 -34.33 39.08 25.51
CA ALA A 518 -33.70 39.26 24.20
C ALA A 518 -33.90 38.03 23.29
N CYS A 519 -33.80 36.82 23.85
CA CYS A 519 -34.02 35.58 23.11
C CYS A 519 -35.49 35.40 22.69
N GLU A 520 -36.45 35.74 23.56
CA GLU A 520 -37.88 35.73 23.23
C GLU A 520 -38.20 36.73 22.09
N ALA A 521 -37.68 37.95 22.18
CA ALA A 521 -37.85 38.96 21.13
C ALA A 521 -37.26 38.49 19.78
N ALA A 522 -36.10 37.81 19.82
CA ALA A 522 -35.50 37.22 18.63
C ALA A 522 -36.38 36.11 18.03
N ALA A 523 -36.95 35.23 18.86
CA ALA A 523 -37.85 34.18 18.42
C ALA A 523 -39.13 34.74 17.77
N GLU A 524 -39.76 35.75 18.40
CA GLU A 524 -40.93 36.44 17.86
C GLU A 524 -40.62 37.11 16.51
N GLY A 525 -39.46 37.77 16.41
CA GLY A 525 -39.02 38.49 15.20
C GLY A 525 -38.88 37.61 13.96
N VAL A 526 -38.66 36.30 14.12
CA VAL A 526 -38.58 35.32 13.03
C VAL A 526 -39.76 34.36 12.99
N GLY A 527 -40.78 34.56 13.84
CA GLY A 527 -41.98 33.71 13.88
C GLY A 527 -41.75 32.29 14.42
N LEU A 528 -40.73 32.09 15.26
CA LEU A 528 -40.48 30.81 15.93
C LEU A 528 -41.29 30.70 17.22
N SER A 529 -41.73 29.48 17.55
CA SER A 529 -42.38 29.16 18.83
C SER A 529 -41.53 28.11 19.57
N PRO A 530 -40.49 28.53 20.31
CA PRO A 530 -39.55 27.60 20.92
C PRO A 530 -40.15 26.86 22.12
N GLU A 531 -39.74 25.60 22.30
CA GLU A 531 -39.88 24.88 23.56
C GLU A 531 -38.91 25.49 24.59
N ARG A 532 -39.38 25.68 25.83
CA ARG A 532 -38.63 26.35 26.89
C ARG A 532 -38.11 25.32 27.88
N ILE A 533 -36.80 25.34 28.13
CA ILE A 533 -36.16 24.48 29.11
C ILE A 533 -35.40 25.36 30.09
N ASP A 534 -35.78 25.28 31.36
CA ASP A 534 -35.09 25.96 32.46
C ASP A 534 -34.17 24.97 33.19
N LEU A 535 -32.87 25.26 33.18
CA LEU A 535 -31.83 24.45 33.80
C LEU A 535 -31.50 24.93 35.23
N GLY A 536 -32.20 25.95 35.75
CA GLY A 536 -32.10 26.40 37.12
C GLY A 536 -30.72 26.94 37.49
N ASP A 537 -30.08 26.32 38.48
CA ASP A 537 -28.77 26.69 39.01
C ASP A 537 -27.57 26.23 38.16
N ALA A 538 -27.84 25.52 37.06
CA ALA A 538 -26.79 24.98 36.21
C ALA A 538 -26.02 26.08 35.45
N VAL A 539 -24.78 25.77 35.11
CA VAL A 539 -23.91 26.61 34.28
C VAL A 539 -23.71 25.96 32.93
N ILE A 540 -23.83 26.72 31.84
CA ILE A 540 -23.55 26.23 30.50
C ILE A 540 -22.17 26.75 30.07
N VAL A 541 -21.36 25.85 29.51
CA VAL A 541 -20.09 26.18 28.83
C VAL A 541 -20.14 25.62 27.40
N PRO A 542 -19.30 26.10 26.47
CA PRO A 542 -19.19 25.47 25.16
C PRO A 542 -18.80 24.00 25.33
N GLY A 543 -19.24 23.16 24.39
CA GLY A 543 -18.89 21.74 24.42
C GLY A 543 -17.37 21.60 24.38
N PHE A 544 -16.82 20.75 25.24
CA PHE A 544 -15.38 20.59 25.30
C PHE A 544 -14.89 19.97 23.98
N VAL A 545 -13.77 20.50 23.48
CA VAL A 545 -13.09 20.02 22.27
C VAL A 545 -11.83 19.30 22.72
N ASP A 546 -11.81 17.98 22.52
CA ASP A 546 -10.65 17.16 22.80
C ASP A 546 -9.82 16.98 21.52
N ALA A 547 -8.91 17.92 21.27
CA ALA A 547 -8.22 18.04 19.97
C ALA A 547 -7.23 16.91 19.66
N HIS A 548 -6.96 16.03 20.63
CA HIS A 548 -6.08 14.87 20.50
C HIS A 548 -6.60 13.71 21.36
N ALA A 549 -7.12 12.68 20.69
CA ALA A 549 -7.51 11.43 21.32
C ALA A 549 -7.41 10.25 20.34
N HIS A 550 -7.61 9.04 20.86
CA HIS A 550 -7.62 7.77 20.13
C HIS A 550 -8.86 6.92 20.49
N PRO A 551 -10.06 7.31 20.02
CA PRO A 551 -11.34 6.78 20.51
C PRO A 551 -11.54 5.28 20.33
N LEU A 552 -11.12 4.72 19.19
CA LEU A 552 -11.27 3.28 18.97
C LEU A 552 -10.37 2.49 19.92
N MET A 553 -9.14 2.96 20.14
CA MET A 553 -8.23 2.35 21.10
C MET A 553 -8.77 2.46 22.53
N PHE A 554 -9.34 3.61 22.90
CA PHE A 554 -9.98 3.79 24.18
C PHE A 554 -11.17 2.84 24.39
N GLY A 555 -12.00 2.67 23.36
CA GLY A 555 -13.06 1.69 23.35
C GLY A 555 -12.57 0.25 23.51
N GLN A 556 -11.46 -0.10 22.84
CA GLN A 556 -10.83 -1.41 22.98
C GLN A 556 -10.37 -1.65 24.43
N MET A 557 -9.70 -0.69 25.06
CA MET A 557 -9.23 -0.84 26.44
C MET A 557 -10.35 -1.07 27.45
N MET A 558 -11.53 -0.48 27.25
CA MET A 558 -12.70 -0.75 28.11
C MET A 558 -13.16 -2.22 28.07
N THR A 559 -12.69 -3.01 27.11
CA THR A 559 -12.97 -4.44 26.99
C THR A 559 -11.84 -5.33 27.52
N TRP A 560 -10.72 -4.73 27.92
CA TRP A 560 -9.53 -5.43 28.39
C TRP A 560 -9.49 -5.45 29.92
N VAL A 561 -8.56 -6.23 30.48
CA VAL A 561 -8.36 -6.30 31.92
C VAL A 561 -7.60 -5.06 32.40
N ASP A 562 -8.24 -4.25 33.24
CA ASP A 562 -7.58 -3.17 33.95
C ASP A 562 -6.55 -3.73 34.94
N CYS A 563 -5.28 -3.49 34.65
CA CYS A 563 -4.12 -3.85 35.44
C CYS A 563 -3.44 -2.60 36.01
N GLY A 564 -4.17 -1.50 36.13
CA GLY A 564 -3.70 -0.26 36.72
C GLY A 564 -3.41 -0.37 38.22
N PRO A 565 -2.77 0.66 38.79
CA PRO A 565 -2.29 0.65 40.18
C PRO A 565 -3.40 0.48 41.23
N GLU A 566 -4.67 0.76 40.88
CA GLU A 566 -5.83 0.51 41.75
C GLU A 566 -6.27 -0.96 41.78
N LYS A 567 -5.88 -1.74 40.75
CA LYS A 567 -6.27 -3.15 40.59
C LYS A 567 -5.15 -4.11 40.93
N ALA A 568 -3.90 -3.75 40.62
CA ALA A 568 -2.74 -4.56 40.92
C ALA A 568 -1.55 -3.68 41.31
N ALA A 569 -0.87 -4.07 42.40
CA ALA A 569 0.34 -3.44 42.91
C ALA A 569 1.60 -4.30 42.71
N SER A 570 1.46 -5.52 42.14
CA SER A 570 2.57 -6.45 41.90
C SER A 570 2.35 -7.29 40.64
N ILE A 571 3.44 -7.82 40.07
CA ILE A 571 3.36 -8.69 38.88
C ILE A 571 2.52 -9.95 39.11
N PRO A 572 2.61 -10.66 40.25
CA PRO A 572 1.74 -11.81 40.54
C PRO A 572 0.26 -11.46 40.57
N GLU A 573 -0.12 -10.28 41.05
CA GLU A 573 -1.52 -9.82 41.04
C GLU A 573 -2.00 -9.56 39.60
N ILE A 574 -1.18 -8.94 38.75
CA ILE A 574 -1.48 -8.77 37.33
C ILE A 574 -1.70 -10.14 36.66
N VAL A 575 -0.78 -11.09 36.86
CA VAL A 575 -0.88 -12.44 36.29
C VAL A 575 -2.16 -13.14 36.78
N ALA A 576 -2.55 -12.97 38.05
CA ALA A 576 -3.78 -13.53 38.59
C ALA A 576 -5.05 -12.93 37.93
N LEU A 577 -5.09 -11.62 37.72
CA LEU A 577 -6.20 -10.95 37.02
C LEU A 577 -6.33 -11.45 35.58
N LEU A 578 -5.20 -11.55 34.86
CA LEU A 578 -5.19 -12.03 33.48
C LEU A 578 -5.57 -13.52 33.40
N LYS A 579 -5.12 -14.36 34.32
CA LYS A 579 -5.53 -15.78 34.41
C LYS A 579 -7.03 -15.94 34.64
N ALA A 580 -7.61 -15.12 35.53
CA ALA A 580 -9.04 -15.13 35.77
C ALA A 580 -9.83 -14.78 34.50
N ALA A 581 -9.43 -13.72 33.79
CA ALA A 581 -10.04 -13.35 32.52
C ALA A 581 -9.85 -14.41 31.43
N ALA A 582 -8.68 -15.05 31.36
CA ALA A 582 -8.40 -16.12 30.41
C ALA A 582 -9.32 -17.34 30.58
N ALA A 583 -9.71 -17.66 31.83
CA ALA A 583 -10.61 -18.77 32.13
C ALA A 583 -12.03 -18.57 31.61
N ASP A 584 -12.48 -17.32 31.52
CA ASP A 584 -13.82 -16.95 31.04
C ASP A 584 -13.87 -16.75 29.51
N LEU A 585 -12.71 -16.68 28.85
CA LEU A 585 -12.61 -16.47 27.41
C LEU A 585 -12.61 -17.78 26.60
N PRO A 586 -13.33 -17.84 25.45
CA PRO A 586 -13.25 -18.97 24.54
C PRO A 586 -11.82 -19.29 24.11
N ALA A 587 -11.53 -20.57 23.85
CA ALA A 587 -10.21 -21.01 23.40
C ALA A 587 -9.77 -20.28 22.11
N GLY A 588 -8.50 -19.85 22.08
CA GLY A 588 -7.91 -19.13 20.95
C GLY A 588 -8.22 -17.62 20.89
N ARG A 589 -9.00 -17.05 21.84
CA ARG A 589 -9.18 -15.60 21.94
C ARG A 589 -8.01 -14.94 22.68
N PRO A 590 -7.40 -13.86 22.16
CA PRO A 590 -6.32 -13.15 22.84
C PRO A 590 -6.74 -12.67 24.24
N VAL A 591 -5.81 -12.74 25.21
CA VAL A 591 -5.99 -12.15 26.54
C VAL A 591 -5.26 -10.81 26.54
N ARG A 592 -5.99 -9.73 26.84
CA ARG A 592 -5.44 -8.37 26.80
C ARG A 592 -5.64 -7.68 28.15
N GLY A 593 -4.59 -7.02 28.64
CA GLY A 593 -4.64 -6.14 29.80
C GLY A 593 -3.98 -4.80 29.53
N TYR A 594 -4.25 -3.80 30.36
CA TYR A 594 -3.71 -2.45 30.21
C TYR A 594 -3.45 -1.75 31.54
N GLY A 595 -2.77 -0.59 31.48
CA GLY A 595 -2.77 0.41 32.56
C GLY A 595 -1.69 0.22 33.63
N TYR A 596 -0.91 -0.86 33.56
CA TYR A 596 0.19 -1.05 34.51
C TYR A 596 1.32 -0.04 34.28
N GLU A 597 2.00 0.30 35.36
CA GLU A 597 3.21 1.12 35.33
C GLU A 597 4.24 0.46 36.26
N GLN A 598 5.38 0.09 35.69
CA GLN A 598 6.40 -0.75 36.32
C GLN A 598 7.03 -0.17 37.59
N ARG A 599 7.17 1.16 37.68
CA ARG A 599 7.68 1.84 38.89
C ARG A 599 6.64 1.86 39.99
N ASN A 600 5.36 1.70 39.70
CA ASN A 600 4.34 1.54 40.73
C ASN A 600 4.25 0.09 41.26
N LEU A 601 4.79 -0.89 40.55
CA LEU A 601 4.82 -2.28 40.99
C LEU A 601 5.82 -2.51 42.12
N ALA A 602 5.54 -3.51 42.97
CA ALA A 602 6.43 -3.95 44.05
C ALA A 602 7.82 -4.34 43.54
N GLU A 603 7.90 -4.93 42.35
CA GLU A 603 9.12 -5.41 41.72
C GLU A 603 9.93 -4.32 41.02
N LYS A 604 9.35 -3.13 40.78
CA LYS A 604 10.00 -2.00 40.09
C LYS A 604 10.59 -2.35 38.71
N ARG A 605 9.97 -3.30 38.01
CA ARG A 605 10.36 -3.76 36.66
C ARG A 605 9.14 -4.14 35.83
N HIS A 606 9.33 -4.23 34.51
CA HIS A 606 8.31 -4.79 33.64
C HIS A 606 8.09 -6.29 33.94
N PRO A 607 6.86 -6.80 33.76
CA PRO A 607 6.61 -8.22 33.58
C PRO A 607 7.43 -8.78 32.42
N THR A 608 7.66 -10.09 32.43
CA THR A 608 8.38 -10.81 31.37
C THR A 608 7.45 -11.77 30.64
N ARG A 609 7.88 -12.22 29.45
CA ARG A 609 7.19 -13.25 28.66
C ARG A 609 6.92 -14.50 29.48
N PHE A 610 7.83 -14.86 30.39
CA PHE A 610 7.70 -16.06 31.22
C PHE A 610 6.55 -15.94 32.24
N GLU A 611 6.34 -14.75 32.79
CA GLU A 611 5.21 -14.48 33.70
C GLU A 611 3.88 -14.45 32.93
N LEU A 612 3.90 -13.96 31.69
CA LEU A 612 2.73 -14.01 30.81
C LEU A 612 2.45 -15.40 30.21
N ASP A 613 3.46 -16.26 30.07
CA ASP A 613 3.29 -17.66 29.67
C ASP A 613 2.47 -18.44 30.71
N GLU A 614 2.50 -18.01 31.99
CA GLU A 614 1.63 -18.59 33.00
C GLU A 614 0.15 -18.25 32.79
N VAL A 615 -0.16 -17.11 32.16
CA VAL A 615 -1.54 -16.72 31.83
C VAL A 615 -2.10 -17.65 30.77
N ALA A 616 -1.36 -17.81 29.67
CA ALA A 616 -1.66 -18.77 28.63
C ALA A 616 -0.42 -19.03 27.75
N ALA A 617 -0.28 -20.29 27.29
CA ALA A 617 0.78 -20.71 26.36
C ALA A 617 0.23 -21.09 24.96
N ASP A 618 -1.10 -21.08 24.78
CA ASP A 618 -1.80 -21.54 23.57
C ASP A 618 -2.39 -20.39 22.72
N ARG A 619 -2.21 -19.14 23.16
CA ARG A 619 -2.81 -17.95 22.57
C ARG A 619 -1.99 -16.70 22.88
N GLU A 620 -2.29 -15.62 22.17
CA GLU A 620 -1.68 -14.32 22.42
C GLU A 620 -2.08 -13.78 23.80
N VAL A 621 -1.08 -13.30 24.55
CA VAL A 621 -1.28 -12.53 25.78
C VAL A 621 -0.52 -11.22 25.61
N TYR A 622 -1.23 -10.10 25.72
CA TYR A 622 -0.64 -8.77 25.63
C TYR A 622 -1.04 -7.93 26.84
N LEU A 623 -0.04 -7.35 27.50
CA LEU A 623 -0.21 -6.44 28.61
C LEU A 623 0.37 -5.09 28.23
N MET A 624 -0.49 -4.12 27.94
CA MET A 624 -0.10 -2.77 27.54
C MET A 624 0.30 -1.92 28.73
N ASN A 625 1.42 -1.20 28.60
CA ASN A 625 1.87 -0.22 29.59
C ASN A 625 0.96 1.02 29.58
N ALA A 626 0.85 1.72 30.71
CA ALA A 626 0.04 2.92 30.86
C ALA A 626 0.35 4.04 29.84
N SER A 627 1.57 4.06 29.28
CA SER A 627 1.95 5.02 28.23
C SER A 627 1.27 4.80 26.88
N GLY A 628 0.77 3.60 26.57
CA GLY A 628 0.23 3.25 25.23
C GLY A 628 1.29 3.05 24.14
N HIS A 629 2.58 3.27 24.45
CA HIS A 629 3.70 3.15 23.51
C HIS A 629 4.38 1.77 23.50
N GLY A 630 3.84 0.80 24.24
CA GLY A 630 4.48 -0.50 24.38
C GLY A 630 3.83 -1.37 25.44
N GLY A 631 4.42 -2.53 25.67
CA GLY A 631 3.91 -3.49 26.64
C GLY A 631 4.72 -4.77 26.64
N VAL A 632 4.17 -5.81 27.25
CA VAL A 632 4.79 -7.12 27.35
C VAL A 632 3.90 -8.16 26.68
N VAL A 633 4.50 -9.07 25.92
CA VAL A 633 3.84 -10.22 25.31
C VAL A 633 4.41 -11.54 25.82
N ASN A 634 3.60 -12.61 25.78
CA ASN A 634 4.05 -13.96 26.08
C ASN A 634 4.90 -14.57 24.95
N SER A 635 5.52 -15.72 25.21
CA SER A 635 6.38 -16.44 24.26
C SER A 635 5.61 -16.86 23.01
N TYR A 636 4.35 -17.30 23.15
CA TYR A 636 3.49 -17.67 22.03
C TYR A 636 3.35 -16.53 20.99
N THR A 637 3.17 -15.29 21.46
CA THR A 637 3.01 -14.12 20.56
C THR A 637 4.29 -13.84 19.77
N LEU A 638 5.47 -13.98 20.40
CA LEU A 638 6.76 -13.82 19.73
C LEU A 638 6.97 -14.90 18.67
N GLU A 639 6.74 -16.18 19.02
CA GLU A 639 6.89 -17.33 18.13
C GLU A 639 5.94 -17.24 16.93
N LEU A 640 4.67 -16.88 17.16
CA LEU A 640 3.66 -16.72 16.11
C LEU A 640 4.11 -15.69 15.05
N ASN A 641 4.83 -14.66 15.47
CA ASN A 641 5.33 -13.60 14.59
C ASN A 641 6.78 -13.83 14.12
N GLY A 642 7.37 -14.99 14.45
CA GLY A 642 8.74 -15.34 14.07
C GLY A 642 9.80 -14.43 14.67
N VAL A 643 9.55 -13.90 15.88
CA VAL A 643 10.50 -13.07 16.63
C VAL A 643 11.26 -13.97 17.59
N ASP A 644 12.59 -13.99 17.44
CA ASP A 644 13.50 -14.82 18.21
C ASP A 644 14.68 -14.01 18.79
N ARG A 645 15.60 -14.73 19.42
CA ARG A 645 16.78 -14.15 20.05
C ARG A 645 17.64 -13.33 19.07
N ASP A 646 17.66 -13.67 17.79
CA ASP A 646 18.52 -13.03 16.80
C ASP A 646 17.77 -11.98 15.95
N THR A 647 16.48 -11.77 16.21
CA THR A 647 15.67 -10.79 15.52
C THR A 647 16.13 -9.36 15.85
N PRO A 648 16.53 -8.56 14.84
CA PRO A 648 16.96 -7.19 15.07
C PRO A 648 15.78 -6.28 15.42
N ASN A 649 16.08 -5.17 16.10
CA ASN A 649 15.12 -4.10 16.36
C ASN A 649 14.69 -3.44 15.03
N PRO A 650 13.39 -3.14 14.85
CA PRO A 650 12.95 -2.33 13.72
C PRO A 650 13.35 -0.86 13.90
N ASP A 651 13.42 -0.11 12.81
CA ASP A 651 13.62 1.34 12.90
C ASP A 651 12.48 1.97 13.75
N GLY A 652 12.84 2.83 14.70
CA GLY A 652 11.89 3.47 15.61
C GLY A 652 11.16 2.51 16.57
N GLY A 653 11.72 1.35 16.92
CA GLY A 653 11.12 0.42 17.88
C GLY A 653 12.12 -0.57 18.47
N GLU A 654 11.79 -1.15 19.62
CA GLU A 654 12.72 -2.04 20.34
C GLU A 654 12.06 -3.33 20.81
N PHE A 655 12.77 -4.45 20.63
CA PHE A 655 12.52 -5.72 21.32
C PHE A 655 13.54 -5.85 22.46
N PHE A 656 13.07 -5.76 23.69
CA PHE A 656 13.96 -5.70 24.85
C PHE A 656 14.55 -7.08 25.17
N ARG A 657 15.81 -7.06 25.60
CA ARG A 657 16.61 -8.25 25.89
C ARG A 657 17.25 -8.14 27.26
N ASP A 658 17.38 -9.27 27.95
CA ASP A 658 18.12 -9.33 29.21
C ASP A 658 19.65 -9.32 29.00
N ALA A 659 20.41 -9.41 30.09
CA ALA A 659 21.88 -9.39 30.06
C ALA A 659 22.49 -10.57 29.28
N GLU A 660 21.76 -11.68 29.20
CA GLU A 660 22.12 -12.87 28.46
C GLU A 660 21.71 -12.78 26.97
N GLY A 661 20.98 -11.74 26.57
CA GLY A 661 20.51 -11.47 25.21
C GLY A 661 19.16 -12.12 24.87
N GLU A 662 18.50 -12.74 25.84
CA GLU A 662 17.19 -13.36 25.65
C GLU A 662 16.06 -12.32 25.62
N LEU A 663 15.05 -12.54 24.78
CA LEU A 663 13.89 -11.63 24.73
C LEU A 663 13.15 -11.65 26.07
N THR A 664 12.90 -10.48 26.63
CA THR A 664 12.12 -10.35 27.86
C THR A 664 10.62 -10.42 27.60
N GLY A 665 10.18 -10.24 26.36
CA GLY A 665 8.77 -10.06 25.99
C GLY A 665 8.32 -8.60 25.97
N GLU A 666 9.11 -7.69 26.52
CA GLU A 666 8.86 -6.25 26.45
C GLU A 666 9.15 -5.74 25.03
N LEU A 667 8.28 -4.86 24.54
CA LEU A 667 8.39 -4.24 23.22
C LEU A 667 7.81 -2.82 23.23
N SER A 668 8.35 -1.95 22.38
CA SER A 668 7.94 -0.54 22.26
C SER A 668 7.82 -0.06 20.81
N ASP A 669 6.98 0.96 20.62
CA ASP A 669 6.90 1.78 19.42
C ASP A 669 6.71 0.93 18.13
N ALA A 670 7.61 1.02 17.15
CA ALA A 670 7.51 0.26 15.90
C ALA A 670 7.60 -1.27 16.10
N ALA A 671 8.16 -1.76 17.22
CA ALA A 671 8.14 -3.19 17.54
C ALA A 671 6.72 -3.70 17.84
N CYS A 672 5.81 -2.82 18.27
CA CYS A 672 4.38 -3.13 18.45
C CYS A 672 3.69 -3.54 17.15
N ASN A 673 4.31 -3.33 15.98
CA ASN A 673 3.77 -3.85 14.71
C ASN A 673 3.52 -5.35 14.77
N ILE A 674 4.20 -6.15 15.60
CA ILE A 674 3.92 -7.60 15.71
C ILE A 674 2.50 -7.87 16.24
N LEU A 675 1.97 -6.99 17.09
CA LEU A 675 0.69 -7.17 17.77
C LEU A 675 -0.51 -7.16 16.82
N THR A 676 -0.35 -6.63 15.61
CA THR A 676 -1.42 -6.59 14.60
C THR A 676 -1.42 -7.84 13.71
N GLY A 677 -0.45 -8.75 13.86
CA GLY A 677 -0.31 -9.96 13.04
C GLY A 677 0.00 -9.66 11.57
N VAL A 678 0.28 -10.67 10.76
CA VAL A 678 0.82 -10.50 9.37
C VAL A 678 -0.10 -9.70 8.44
N HIS A 679 -1.41 -9.69 8.70
CA HIS A 679 -2.43 -9.04 7.87
C HIS A 679 -3.06 -7.80 8.51
N GLY A 680 -2.66 -7.43 9.73
CA GLY A 680 -3.20 -6.25 10.40
C GLY A 680 -2.63 -4.94 9.87
N VAL A 681 -3.03 -3.84 10.52
CA VAL A 681 -2.54 -2.51 10.19
C VAL A 681 -1.04 -2.46 10.48
N LYS A 682 -0.25 -2.15 9.47
CA LYS A 682 1.21 -1.95 9.57
C LYS A 682 1.53 -0.50 9.29
N ILE A 683 2.11 0.15 10.28
CA ILE A 683 2.42 1.59 10.22
C ILE A 683 3.93 1.82 10.13
N GLY A 684 4.76 0.77 10.17
CA GLY A 684 6.21 0.91 10.14
C GLY A 684 6.71 1.72 11.34
N HIS A 685 7.63 2.66 11.08
CA HIS A 685 8.16 3.63 12.05
C HIS A 685 7.35 4.93 12.10
N HIS A 686 6.07 4.92 11.76
CA HIS A 686 5.21 6.12 11.81
C HIS A 686 4.45 6.26 13.15
N GLY A 687 5.00 5.75 14.26
CA GLY A 687 4.38 5.79 15.60
C GLY A 687 4.22 4.42 16.27
N PRO A 688 3.67 4.39 17.50
CA PRO A 688 3.38 3.16 18.22
C PRO A 688 2.18 2.46 17.57
N ASN A 689 2.29 1.14 17.34
CA ASN A 689 1.22 0.39 16.68
C ASN A 689 0.28 -0.30 17.68
N PHE A 690 -0.84 0.34 17.98
CA PHE A 690 -1.90 -0.19 18.84
C PHE A 690 -3.16 -0.62 18.05
N HIS A 691 -3.04 -0.87 16.74
CA HIS A 691 -4.18 -1.20 15.88
C HIS A 691 -4.57 -2.70 15.95
N LEU A 692 -4.86 -3.19 17.15
CA LEU A 692 -5.13 -4.60 17.41
C LEU A 692 -6.44 -5.06 16.74
N ALA A 693 -6.41 -6.22 16.11
CA ALA A 693 -7.58 -6.75 15.41
C ALA A 693 -8.67 -7.21 16.40
N ASP A 694 -9.90 -6.77 16.15
CA ASP A 694 -11.15 -7.36 16.63
C ASP A 694 -12.14 -7.47 15.46
N GLU A 695 -13.26 -8.16 15.66
CA GLU A 695 -14.33 -8.22 14.67
C GLU A 695 -14.91 -6.82 14.40
N PRO A 696 -15.30 -6.47 13.16
CA PRO A 696 -15.79 -5.13 12.84
C PRO A 696 -16.98 -4.66 13.71
N GLU A 697 -17.91 -5.55 14.05
CA GLU A 697 -19.04 -5.22 14.94
C GLU A 697 -18.59 -4.93 16.38
N GLU A 698 -17.51 -5.58 16.81
CA GLU A 698 -16.92 -5.34 18.12
C GLU A 698 -16.21 -3.98 18.16
N HIS A 699 -15.48 -3.61 17.11
CA HIS A 699 -14.93 -2.26 16.97
C HIS A 699 -16.02 -1.17 17.01
N LEU A 700 -17.18 -1.40 16.40
CA LEU A 700 -18.30 -0.47 16.48
C LEU A 700 -18.79 -0.32 17.93
N ARG A 701 -19.04 -1.44 18.62
CA ARG A 701 -19.46 -1.44 20.03
C ARG A 701 -18.47 -0.72 20.94
N GLN A 702 -17.18 -0.95 20.73
CA GLN A 702 -16.09 -0.30 21.44
C GLN A 702 -16.08 1.22 21.18
N LEU A 703 -16.23 1.64 19.93
CA LEU A 703 -16.26 3.06 19.56
C LEU A 703 -17.50 3.80 20.08
N ASP A 704 -18.66 3.13 20.16
CA ASP A 704 -19.84 3.69 20.85
C ASP A 704 -19.59 3.87 22.34
N ALA A 705 -18.99 2.87 23.01
CA ALA A 705 -18.66 2.97 24.43
C ALA A 705 -17.69 4.14 24.70
N ALA A 706 -16.68 4.31 23.85
CA ALA A 706 -15.80 5.47 23.88
C ALA A 706 -16.58 6.77 23.73
N THR A 707 -17.48 6.84 22.75
CA THR A 707 -18.33 8.02 22.50
C THR A 707 -19.17 8.39 23.73
N GLN A 708 -19.79 7.41 24.39
CA GLN A 708 -20.55 7.66 25.62
C GLN A 708 -19.66 8.19 26.76
N ARG A 709 -18.40 7.73 26.84
CA ARG A 709 -17.45 8.22 27.85
C ARG A 709 -17.01 9.66 27.60
N PHE A 710 -16.74 10.03 26.34
CA PHE A 710 -16.48 11.43 25.96
C PHE A 710 -17.68 12.33 26.25
N LEU A 711 -18.89 11.91 25.86
CA LEU A 711 -20.10 12.67 26.12
C LEU A 711 -20.36 12.84 27.63
N ALA A 712 -20.06 11.83 28.45
CA ALA A 712 -20.15 11.94 29.91
C ALA A 712 -19.17 12.97 30.50
N GLY A 713 -18.04 13.23 29.83
CA GLY A 713 -17.10 14.29 30.16
C GLY A 713 -17.49 15.69 29.65
N GLY A 714 -18.62 15.82 28.93
CA GLY A 714 -19.01 17.09 28.29
C GLY A 714 -18.32 17.35 26.95
N VAL A 715 -17.58 16.37 26.42
CA VAL A 715 -16.87 16.49 25.14
C VAL A 715 -17.87 16.32 23.99
N THR A 716 -17.89 17.28 23.07
CA THR A 716 -18.77 17.28 21.90
C THR A 716 -18.02 17.07 20.59
N SER A 717 -16.73 17.40 20.58
CA SER A 717 -15.87 17.29 19.40
C SER A 717 -14.51 16.70 19.77
N ILE A 718 -13.97 15.88 18.88
CA ILE A 718 -12.69 15.22 19.05
C ILE A 718 -11.80 15.37 17.82
N GLY A 719 -10.48 15.45 18.05
CA GLY A 719 -9.46 15.23 17.04
C GLY A 719 -8.88 13.83 17.19
N ASP A 720 -9.22 12.91 16.28
CA ASP A 720 -8.62 11.57 16.29
C ASP A 720 -7.23 11.65 15.67
N ALA A 721 -6.22 11.56 16.54
CA ALA A 721 -4.83 11.84 16.22
C ALA A 721 -4.05 10.61 15.76
N GLN A 722 -4.71 9.52 15.33
CA GLN A 722 -4.07 8.34 14.74
C GLN A 722 -5.05 7.53 13.87
N VAL A 723 -5.61 8.15 12.84
CA VAL A 723 -6.57 7.48 11.96
C VAL A 723 -5.85 6.70 10.87
N THR A 724 -6.16 5.42 10.75
CA THR A 724 -5.75 4.58 9.62
C THR A 724 -6.96 4.21 8.77
N ARG A 725 -6.77 3.32 7.79
CA ARG A 725 -7.88 2.76 7.01
C ARG A 725 -8.91 2.06 7.90
N ARG A 726 -8.49 1.53 9.07
CA ARG A 726 -9.36 0.83 10.03
C ARG A 726 -10.33 1.81 10.70
N GLU A 727 -9.80 2.82 11.38
CA GLU A 727 -10.58 3.85 12.08
C GLU A 727 -11.51 4.56 11.11
N PHE A 728 -11.00 4.90 9.92
CA PHE A 728 -11.81 5.57 8.92
C PHE A 728 -13.01 4.70 8.47
N ASP A 729 -12.85 3.40 8.23
CA ASP A 729 -14.00 2.53 7.92
C ASP A 729 -14.98 2.42 9.10
N MET A 730 -14.50 2.41 10.35
CA MET A 730 -15.37 2.36 11.54
C MET A 730 -16.20 3.63 11.69
N TYR A 731 -15.61 4.82 11.50
CA TYR A 731 -16.36 6.07 11.51
C TYR A 731 -17.42 6.12 10.41
N LEU A 732 -17.09 5.67 9.19
CA LEU A 732 -18.07 5.60 8.10
C LEU A 732 -19.24 4.67 8.44
N ARG A 733 -18.99 3.53 9.08
CA ARG A 733 -20.03 2.59 9.52
C ARG A 733 -20.90 3.15 10.64
N LEU A 734 -20.31 3.80 11.65
CA LEU A 734 -21.09 4.48 12.70
C LEU A 734 -21.96 5.57 12.11
N ALA A 735 -21.40 6.36 11.21
CA ALA A 735 -22.11 7.41 10.51
C ALA A 735 -23.29 6.80 9.72
N GLU A 736 -23.06 5.75 8.93
CA GLU A 736 -24.11 5.05 8.16
C GLU A 736 -25.23 4.48 9.03
N ALA A 737 -24.89 4.05 10.25
CA ALA A 737 -25.85 3.57 11.24
C ALA A 737 -26.57 4.69 12.01
N GLY A 738 -26.25 5.96 11.77
CA GLY A 738 -26.81 7.10 12.51
C GLY A 738 -26.37 7.17 13.97
N ARG A 739 -25.21 6.57 14.30
CA ARG A 739 -24.66 6.42 15.66
C ARG A 739 -23.45 7.29 15.94
N LEU A 740 -23.00 8.08 14.98
CA LEU A 740 -21.90 9.04 15.19
C LEU A 740 -22.43 10.26 15.95
N GLU A 741 -22.38 10.22 17.28
CA GLU A 741 -22.95 11.26 18.16
C GLU A 741 -21.99 12.40 18.48
N LEU A 742 -20.68 12.20 18.28
CA LEU A 742 -19.64 13.23 18.38
C LEU A 742 -19.35 13.87 17.02
N ARG A 743 -18.65 15.00 17.05
CA ARG A 743 -17.95 15.54 15.88
C ARG A 743 -16.51 15.02 15.87
N VAL A 744 -16.06 14.48 14.74
CA VAL A 744 -14.76 13.83 14.61
C VAL A 744 -13.95 14.50 13.50
N SER A 745 -12.80 15.06 13.88
CA SER A 745 -11.76 15.55 13.00
C SER A 745 -10.62 14.53 12.93
N MET A 746 -10.51 13.83 11.80
CA MET A 746 -9.55 12.76 11.57
C MET A 746 -8.20 13.30 11.12
N TYR A 747 -7.14 12.94 11.84
CA TYR A 747 -5.76 13.09 11.38
C TYR A 747 -5.26 11.72 10.90
N LEU A 748 -5.07 11.58 9.58
CA LEU A 748 -4.56 10.33 9.03
C LEU A 748 -3.10 10.16 9.45
N LEU A 749 -2.73 8.95 9.85
CA LEU A 749 -1.35 8.68 10.22
C LEU A 749 -0.42 8.79 9.00
N SER A 750 0.77 9.35 9.19
CA SER A 750 1.71 9.73 8.12
C SER A 750 2.16 8.61 7.18
N HIS A 751 2.05 7.34 7.57
CA HIS A 751 2.24 6.22 6.64
C HIS A 751 1.22 6.22 5.48
N LEU A 752 0.10 6.94 5.62
CA LEU A 752 -0.93 7.16 4.60
C LEU A 752 -0.81 8.53 3.93
N LEU A 753 0.24 9.32 4.20
CA LEU A 753 0.41 10.66 3.61
C LEU A 753 0.37 10.57 2.09
N ASP A 754 1.10 9.61 1.52
CA ASP A 754 1.15 9.42 0.07
C ASP A 754 -0.24 9.11 -0.45
N GLU A 755 -0.95 8.14 0.14
CA GLU A 755 -2.31 7.79 -0.27
C GLU A 755 -3.33 8.91 -0.07
N ALA A 756 -3.18 9.76 0.96
CA ALA A 756 -4.04 10.91 1.20
C ALA A 756 -3.88 11.95 0.08
N LEU A 757 -2.65 12.34 -0.23
CA LEU A 757 -2.33 13.27 -1.33
C LEU A 757 -2.79 12.71 -2.68
N GLU A 758 -2.59 11.43 -2.84
CA GLU A 758 -3.01 10.66 -3.99
C GLU A 758 -4.54 10.71 -4.20
N MET A 759 -5.32 10.54 -3.13
CA MET A 759 -6.78 10.69 -3.17
C MET A 759 -7.25 12.13 -3.36
N GLY A 760 -6.35 13.12 -3.28
CA GLY A 760 -6.68 14.55 -3.33
C GLY A 760 -7.20 15.09 -2.00
N LEU A 761 -6.90 14.42 -0.88
CA LEU A 761 -7.14 14.95 0.46
C LEU A 761 -6.04 15.98 0.77
N VAL A 762 -6.26 17.22 0.33
CA VAL A 762 -5.29 18.34 0.39
C VAL A 762 -5.83 19.54 1.18
N GLY A 763 -6.82 19.29 2.04
CA GLY A 763 -7.49 20.27 2.87
C GLY A 763 -8.65 19.60 3.60
N GLN A 764 -9.36 20.36 4.45
CA GLN A 764 -10.48 19.79 5.19
C GLN A 764 -11.56 19.22 4.26
N PHE A 765 -11.96 17.98 4.52
CA PHE A 765 -12.93 17.26 3.69
C PHE A 765 -13.89 16.47 4.57
N GLY A 766 -15.20 16.70 4.43
CA GLY A 766 -16.20 15.99 5.21
C GLY A 766 -17.50 16.77 5.38
N ASN A 767 -18.14 16.58 6.53
CA ASN A 767 -19.37 17.26 6.93
C ASN A 767 -19.27 17.73 8.39
N ALA A 768 -20.36 18.24 8.96
CA ALA A 768 -20.35 18.79 10.31
C ALA A 768 -19.98 17.78 11.42
N HIS A 769 -20.16 16.48 11.21
CA HIS A 769 -19.90 15.41 12.17
C HIS A 769 -18.64 14.58 11.90
N LEU A 770 -18.21 14.44 10.64
CA LEU A 770 -17.02 13.67 10.28
C LEU A 770 -16.22 14.41 9.21
N SER A 771 -15.00 14.81 9.55
CA SER A 771 -14.09 15.53 8.66
C SER A 771 -12.67 14.99 8.72
N PHE A 772 -11.98 14.99 7.58
CA PHE A 772 -10.53 14.90 7.49
C PHE A 772 -9.93 16.27 7.82
N ALA A 773 -8.94 16.33 8.72
CA ALA A 773 -8.36 17.56 9.23
C ALA A 773 -6.87 17.73 8.88
N GLY A 774 -6.09 16.64 8.86
CA GLY A 774 -4.65 16.73 8.59
C GLY A 774 -3.92 15.40 8.68
N ILE A 775 -2.60 15.45 8.88
CA ILE A 775 -1.73 14.27 8.95
C ILE A 775 -0.99 14.22 10.29
N LYS A 776 -1.05 13.07 10.98
CA LYS A 776 -0.31 12.79 12.22
C LYS A 776 1.09 12.22 11.92
N PHE A 777 2.10 12.77 12.59
CA PHE A 777 3.48 12.28 12.61
C PHE A 777 3.94 11.98 14.05
N TYR A 778 5.08 11.29 14.13
CA TYR A 778 5.80 11.04 15.38
C TYR A 778 7.26 11.45 15.21
N ALA A 779 7.80 12.19 16.17
CA ALA A 779 9.21 12.57 16.21
C ALA A 779 10.00 11.65 17.16
N ASP A 780 9.50 11.43 18.38
CA ASP A 780 10.12 10.60 19.42
C ASP A 780 9.08 9.83 20.26
N GLY A 781 9.54 9.10 21.29
CA GLY A 781 8.70 8.34 22.22
C GLY A 781 8.13 9.15 23.39
N THR A 782 8.01 8.55 24.57
CA THR A 782 7.39 9.18 25.76
C THR A 782 8.38 9.49 26.88
N LEU A 783 8.10 10.54 27.65
CA LEU A 783 8.86 10.86 28.87
C LEU A 783 8.65 9.79 29.95
N GLY A 784 7.40 9.35 30.14
CA GLY A 784 7.04 8.36 31.16
C GLY A 784 7.65 6.98 30.90
N GLY A 785 7.73 6.55 29.63
CA GLY A 785 8.31 5.27 29.20
C GLY A 785 9.80 5.32 28.89
N TRP A 786 10.46 6.47 29.08
CA TRP A 786 11.88 6.68 28.78
C TRP A 786 12.26 6.31 27.34
N THR A 787 11.35 6.60 26.40
CA THR A 787 11.54 6.40 24.95
C THR A 787 11.63 7.71 24.17
N ALA A 788 11.32 8.86 24.81
CA ALA A 788 11.62 10.18 24.27
C ALA A 788 13.13 10.36 24.09
N TYR A 789 13.55 11.09 23.05
CA TYR A 789 14.94 11.09 22.62
C TYR A 789 15.78 12.13 23.36
N PHE A 790 16.65 11.68 24.27
CA PHE A 790 17.67 12.48 24.95
C PHE A 790 19.06 11.94 24.56
N PRO A 791 19.81 12.63 23.68
CA PRO A 791 21.10 12.12 23.18
C PRO A 791 22.16 11.95 24.27
N ASP A 792 22.04 12.71 25.37
CA ASP A 792 22.93 12.63 26.53
C ASP A 792 22.48 11.58 27.59
N GLY A 793 21.36 10.90 27.33
CA GLY A 793 20.76 9.90 28.21
C GLY A 793 19.87 10.46 29.32
N TYR A 794 19.19 9.57 30.04
CA TYR A 794 18.38 9.91 31.23
C TYR A 794 19.26 10.04 32.49
N VAL A 795 18.84 10.84 33.48
CA VAL A 795 19.63 11.09 34.71
C VAL A 795 19.91 9.81 35.49
N GLY A 796 18.94 8.90 35.56
CA GLY A 796 19.06 7.61 36.25
C GLY A 796 19.72 6.50 35.41
N ASP A 797 19.81 6.68 34.09
CA ASP A 797 20.40 5.72 33.15
C ASP A 797 20.97 6.43 31.92
N PRO A 798 22.24 6.90 31.98
CA PRO A 798 22.87 7.64 30.89
C PRO A 798 23.05 6.82 29.61
N CYS A 799 22.94 5.49 29.68
CA CYS A 799 23.02 4.62 28.51
C CYS A 799 21.69 4.52 27.77
N ARG A 800 20.58 4.87 28.40
CA ARG A 800 19.26 4.92 27.78
C ARG A 800 19.03 6.31 27.19
N THR A 801 18.91 6.41 25.87
CA THR A 801 18.74 7.69 25.17
C THR A 801 17.34 7.88 24.60
N GLY A 802 16.49 6.85 24.62
CA GLY A 802 15.29 6.82 23.78
C GLY A 802 15.65 6.85 22.29
N GLN A 803 14.68 7.20 21.43
CA GLN A 803 14.85 7.10 19.98
C GLN A 803 14.00 8.11 19.20
N LEU A 804 14.49 8.46 18.00
CA LEU A 804 13.70 9.16 16.99
C LEU A 804 12.99 8.13 16.10
N TYR A 805 11.80 8.49 15.64
CA TYR A 805 11.05 7.69 14.66
C TYR A 805 11.57 7.86 13.23
N HIS A 806 12.07 9.04 12.90
CA HIS A 806 12.60 9.38 11.59
C HIS A 806 13.95 10.07 11.74
N GLU A 807 14.85 9.86 10.78
CA GLU A 807 16.01 10.73 10.62
C GLU A 807 15.56 12.18 10.33
N PRO A 808 16.22 13.22 10.87
CA PRO A 808 15.76 14.60 10.73
C PRO A 808 15.49 15.05 9.30
N ALA A 809 16.33 14.65 8.34
CA ALA A 809 16.16 14.99 6.94
C ALA A 809 14.96 14.27 6.28
N GLU A 810 14.65 13.04 6.71
CA GLU A 810 13.46 12.32 6.24
C GLU A 810 12.20 12.98 6.78
N TYR A 811 12.19 13.27 8.09
CA TYR A 811 11.07 13.96 8.74
C TYR A 811 10.80 15.32 8.10
N GLU A 812 11.83 16.13 7.87
CA GLU A 812 11.71 17.41 7.17
C GLU A 812 11.09 17.24 5.78
N GLY A 813 11.53 16.23 5.03
CA GLY A 813 10.96 15.90 3.71
C GLY A 813 9.46 15.58 3.77
N LEU A 814 9.01 14.87 4.81
CA LEU A 814 7.59 14.56 5.03
C LEU A 814 6.77 15.81 5.38
N ILE A 815 7.27 16.67 6.26
CA ILE A 815 6.61 17.91 6.64
C ILE A 815 6.50 18.87 5.45
N ARG A 816 7.59 19.08 4.70
CA ARG A 816 7.57 19.89 3.48
C ARG A 816 6.56 19.35 2.47
N LYS A 817 6.47 18.03 2.32
CA LYS A 817 5.53 17.38 1.39
C LYS A 817 4.07 17.60 1.79
N ALA A 818 3.73 17.42 3.07
CA ALA A 818 2.37 17.66 3.57
C ALA A 818 2.01 19.16 3.46
N HIS A 819 2.91 20.02 3.90
CA HIS A 819 2.72 21.48 3.89
C HIS A 819 2.56 22.05 2.48
N ALA A 820 3.38 21.62 1.51
CA ALA A 820 3.27 22.06 0.12
C ALA A 820 1.91 21.70 -0.51
N ALA A 821 1.19 20.72 0.06
CA ALA A 821 -0.15 20.36 -0.35
C ALA A 821 -1.26 21.10 0.42
N GLY A 822 -0.94 22.00 1.34
CA GLY A 822 -1.90 22.71 2.19
C GLY A 822 -2.43 21.90 3.36
N LEU A 823 -1.73 20.82 3.76
CA LEU A 823 -2.13 20.00 4.89
C LEU A 823 -1.51 20.48 6.20
N GLN A 824 -2.36 20.68 7.20
CA GLN A 824 -1.92 20.83 8.59
C GLN A 824 -1.25 19.53 9.05
N THR A 825 -0.10 19.67 9.71
CA THR A 825 0.62 18.55 10.33
C THR A 825 0.43 18.58 11.84
N ALA A 826 0.34 17.39 12.42
CA ALA A 826 0.19 17.15 13.84
C ALA A 826 1.33 16.22 14.27
N THR A 827 2.34 16.69 14.98
CA THR A 827 3.50 15.84 15.31
C THR A 827 3.66 15.62 16.81
N HIS A 828 3.65 14.36 17.23
CA HIS A 828 4.08 13.97 18.57
C HIS A 828 5.56 14.32 18.77
N ALA A 829 5.86 15.17 19.75
CA ALA A 829 7.23 15.46 20.18
C ALA A 829 7.31 15.80 21.68
N GLN A 830 8.20 15.12 22.40
CA GLN A 830 8.36 15.27 23.84
C GLN A 830 9.66 15.98 24.23
N SER A 831 10.81 15.49 23.73
CA SER A 831 12.11 16.01 24.14
C SER A 831 12.44 17.36 23.47
N PRO A 832 13.32 18.19 24.08
CA PRO A 832 13.79 19.42 23.45
C PRO A 832 14.42 19.18 22.07
N THR A 833 15.13 18.05 21.89
CA THR A 833 15.76 17.67 20.62
C THR A 833 14.74 17.30 19.55
N ALA A 834 13.71 16.53 19.90
CA ALA A 834 12.63 16.20 18.98
C ALA A 834 11.83 17.44 18.60
N ILE A 835 11.51 18.32 19.57
CA ILE A 835 10.82 19.58 19.33
C ILE A 835 11.63 20.48 18.39
N GLU A 836 12.96 20.55 18.54
CA GLU A 836 13.84 21.30 17.65
C GLU A 836 13.73 20.84 16.19
N MET A 837 13.73 19.52 15.99
CA MET A 837 13.55 18.90 14.67
C MET A 837 12.20 19.29 14.07
N VAL A 838 11.11 19.27 14.87
CA VAL A 838 9.77 19.63 14.41
C VAL A 838 9.66 21.11 14.03
N VAL A 839 10.10 22.01 14.91
CA VAL A 839 10.06 23.47 14.67
C VAL A 839 10.86 23.83 13.43
N SER A 840 12.10 23.31 13.31
CA SER A 840 12.97 23.60 12.17
C SER A 840 12.38 23.09 10.84
N ALA A 841 11.76 21.90 10.83
CA ALA A 841 11.11 21.37 9.63
C ALA A 841 9.90 22.21 9.19
N ILE A 842 9.10 22.69 10.14
CA ILE A 842 7.95 23.57 9.87
C ILE A 842 8.42 24.93 9.35
N GLU A 843 9.41 25.56 9.98
CA GLU A 843 9.99 26.82 9.51
C GLU A 843 10.55 26.68 8.09
N ALA A 844 11.24 25.58 7.80
CA ALA A 844 11.77 25.29 6.48
C ALA A 844 10.64 25.13 5.43
N ALA A 845 9.55 24.46 5.79
CA ALA A 845 8.39 24.30 4.92
C ALA A 845 7.67 25.65 4.68
N LEU A 846 7.48 26.47 5.71
CA LEU A 846 6.90 27.81 5.62
C LEU A 846 7.77 28.77 4.81
N ALA A 847 9.09 28.67 4.91
CA ALA A 847 10.01 29.47 4.11
C ALA A 847 9.91 29.13 2.60
N GLU A 848 9.67 27.87 2.26
CA GLU A 848 9.49 27.42 0.88
C GLU A 848 8.09 27.74 0.34
N HIS A 849 7.05 27.54 1.16
CA HIS A 849 5.65 27.77 0.84
C HIS A 849 4.98 28.58 1.96
N PRO A 850 5.03 29.92 1.92
CA PRO A 850 4.44 30.73 2.99
C PRO A 850 2.93 30.53 3.11
N ASP A 851 2.48 30.17 4.30
CA ASP A 851 1.07 30.09 4.66
C ASP A 851 0.89 30.55 6.12
N ALA A 852 0.28 31.72 6.29
CA ALA A 852 0.09 32.32 7.61
C ALA A 852 -1.00 31.61 8.43
N ASP A 853 -1.78 30.72 7.81
CA ASP A 853 -2.88 29.98 8.45
C ASP A 853 -2.64 28.47 8.46
N ALA A 854 -1.40 28.02 8.26
CA ALA A 854 -1.05 26.59 8.21
C ALA A 854 -1.33 25.84 9.53
N ARG A 855 -1.23 26.57 10.66
CA ARG A 855 -1.56 26.12 12.03
C ARG A 855 -0.95 24.76 12.40
N HIS A 856 0.27 24.46 11.98
CA HIS A 856 0.93 23.19 12.33
C HIS A 856 0.96 22.98 13.85
N ARG A 857 0.81 21.72 14.27
CA ARG A 857 0.64 21.36 15.67
C ARG A 857 1.80 20.51 16.17
N ILE A 858 2.18 20.75 17.42
CA ILE A 858 3.06 19.87 18.17
C ILE A 858 2.22 19.23 19.26
N GLU A 859 2.01 17.92 19.11
CA GLU A 859 1.29 17.11 20.08
C GLU A 859 2.20 16.83 21.28
N HIS A 860 1.59 16.89 22.46
CA HIS A 860 2.22 16.90 23.77
C HIS A 860 3.08 18.13 24.03
N CYS A 861 4.04 18.43 23.15
CA CYS A 861 5.02 19.50 23.33
C CYS A 861 5.61 19.45 24.76
N GLY A 862 6.26 18.32 25.05
CA GLY A 862 6.63 17.90 26.40
C GLY A 862 7.47 18.93 27.14
N LEU A 863 8.69 19.15 26.66
CA LEU A 863 9.73 19.95 27.33
C LEU A 863 10.37 20.96 26.37
N PRO A 864 9.61 21.89 25.77
CA PRO A 864 10.18 22.90 24.89
C PRO A 864 11.17 23.80 25.64
N THR A 865 12.22 24.26 24.95
CA THR A 865 13.07 25.34 25.48
C THR A 865 12.37 26.71 25.31
N PRO A 866 12.72 27.73 26.12
CA PRO A 866 12.16 29.08 25.93
C PRO A 866 12.37 29.63 24.51
N GLU A 867 13.52 29.35 23.89
CA GLU A 867 13.81 29.74 22.50
C GLU A 867 12.86 29.05 21.50
N GLN A 868 12.57 27.76 21.71
CA GLN A 868 11.61 27.04 20.86
C GLN A 868 10.20 27.60 21.01
N ILE A 869 9.79 28.03 22.21
CA ILE A 869 8.49 28.68 22.44
C ILE A 869 8.38 29.98 21.63
N GLU A 870 9.41 30.82 21.65
CA GLU A 870 9.43 32.06 20.86
C GLU A 870 9.35 31.78 19.35
N ARG A 871 10.05 30.76 18.88
CA ARG A 871 9.99 30.33 17.47
C ARG A 871 8.62 29.77 17.08
N MET A 872 7.98 28.99 17.97
CA MET A 872 6.60 28.53 17.75
C MET A 872 5.64 29.71 17.59
N ALA A 873 5.77 30.75 18.41
CA ALA A 873 4.95 31.97 18.29
C ALA A 873 5.14 32.63 16.91
N ALA A 874 6.39 32.78 16.48
CA ALA A 874 6.73 33.40 15.21
C ALA A 874 6.25 32.58 13.99
N ALA A 875 6.27 31.25 14.09
CA ALA A 875 5.87 30.34 13.02
C ALA A 875 4.36 30.00 13.03
N GLY A 876 3.59 30.47 14.01
CA GLY A 876 2.16 30.13 14.15
C GLY A 876 1.92 28.66 14.52
N ILE A 877 2.90 28.01 15.17
CA ILE A 877 2.80 26.61 15.63
C ILE A 877 1.96 26.56 16.90
N ARG A 878 1.09 25.54 17.00
CA ARG A 878 0.14 25.36 18.12
C ARG A 878 0.47 24.12 18.94
N PRO A 879 0.94 24.26 20.20
CA PRO A 879 1.07 23.13 21.13
C PRO A 879 -0.30 22.56 21.54
N VAL A 880 -0.42 21.23 21.53
CA VAL A 880 -1.60 20.50 22.04
C VAL A 880 -1.15 19.64 23.22
N ASN A 881 -1.42 20.11 24.43
CA ASN A 881 -0.89 19.58 25.69
C ASN A 881 -1.92 18.71 26.44
N GLN A 882 -1.46 17.85 27.33
CA GLN A 882 -2.30 16.94 28.11
C GLN A 882 -1.98 17.11 29.58
N THR A 883 -2.72 17.99 30.25
CA THR A 883 -2.38 18.36 31.62
C THR A 883 -2.48 17.19 32.59
N GLN A 884 -3.43 16.30 32.34
CA GLN A 884 -3.58 15.06 33.08
C GLN A 884 -2.35 14.14 33.01
N HIS A 885 -1.45 14.31 32.03
CA HIS A 885 -0.21 13.53 31.99
C HIS A 885 0.73 13.90 33.13
N TYR A 886 0.90 15.20 33.40
CA TYR A 886 1.70 15.61 34.56
C TYR A 886 0.92 15.48 35.88
N PHE A 887 -0.41 15.47 35.86
CA PHE A 887 -1.20 15.03 37.03
C PHE A 887 -0.84 13.60 37.43
N ASN A 888 -0.80 12.67 36.47
CA ASN A 888 -0.59 11.26 36.74
C ASN A 888 0.89 10.87 36.90
N TRP A 889 1.81 11.55 36.19
CA TRP A 889 3.21 11.10 36.07
C TRP A 889 4.27 12.21 36.20
N GLY A 890 3.91 13.41 36.64
CA GLY A 890 4.82 14.56 36.70
C GLY A 890 6.12 14.27 37.46
N GLU A 891 6.02 13.67 38.65
CA GLU A 891 7.19 13.34 39.47
C GLU A 891 8.07 12.27 38.81
N GLY A 892 7.46 11.31 38.09
CA GLY A 892 8.20 10.28 37.39
C GLY A 892 9.02 10.83 36.20
N VAL A 893 8.62 11.97 35.64
CA VAL A 893 9.40 12.70 34.63
C VAL A 893 10.53 13.48 35.30
N GLU A 894 10.26 14.18 36.41
CA GLU A 894 11.30 14.86 37.19
C GLU A 894 12.40 13.89 37.67
N GLU A 895 12.02 12.71 38.15
CA GLU A 895 12.98 11.66 38.51
C GLU A 895 13.82 11.19 37.30
N ALA A 896 13.24 11.15 36.11
CA ALA A 896 13.88 10.64 34.91
C ALA A 896 14.92 11.61 34.32
N ILE A 897 14.62 12.91 34.30
CA ILE A 897 15.42 13.92 33.60
C ILE A 897 15.89 15.09 34.48
N GLY A 898 15.59 15.03 35.78
CA GLY A 898 15.93 16.06 36.77
C GLY A 898 14.98 17.26 36.74
N THR A 899 15.46 18.39 37.27
CA THR A 899 14.69 19.63 37.41
C THR A 899 14.08 20.18 36.10
N PRO A 900 14.62 19.93 34.89
CA PRO A 900 13.89 20.27 33.66
C PRO A 900 12.49 19.62 33.57
N GLY A 901 12.27 18.48 34.23
CA GLY A 901 10.98 17.79 34.29
C GLY A 901 9.86 18.58 34.97
N GLU A 902 10.18 19.54 35.84
CA GLU A 902 9.19 20.47 36.42
C GLU A 902 8.43 21.27 35.34
N ARG A 903 9.08 21.49 34.18
CA ARG A 903 8.53 22.20 33.02
C ARG A 903 7.72 21.32 32.08
N PHE A 904 7.33 20.10 32.48
CA PHE A 904 6.48 19.25 31.65
C PHE A 904 5.17 19.99 31.32
N ASN A 905 4.95 20.25 30.03
CA ASN A 905 3.87 21.07 29.46
C ASN A 905 3.76 22.45 30.15
N PRO A 906 4.66 23.41 29.83
CA PRO A 906 4.80 24.66 30.55
C PRO A 906 3.79 25.72 30.05
N LEU A 907 2.49 25.52 30.32
CA LEU A 907 1.41 26.34 29.75
C LEU A 907 1.53 27.84 30.06
N GLY A 908 1.96 28.21 31.27
CA GLY A 908 2.17 29.62 31.62
C GLY A 908 3.30 30.30 30.84
N GLU A 909 4.26 29.54 30.30
CA GLU A 909 5.27 30.09 29.39
C GLU A 909 4.71 30.33 27.99
N PHE A 910 3.88 29.42 27.47
CA PHE A 910 3.17 29.64 26.20
C PHE A 910 2.29 30.89 26.27
N GLU A 911 1.54 31.08 27.38
CA GLU A 911 0.68 32.25 27.59
C GLU A 911 1.49 33.56 27.57
N ARG A 912 2.64 33.62 28.28
CA ARG A 912 3.50 34.81 28.29
C ARG A 912 4.14 35.12 26.95
N ALA A 913 4.50 34.09 26.19
CA ALA A 913 5.09 34.23 24.87
C ALA A 913 4.06 34.52 23.76
N GLY A 914 2.76 34.49 24.09
CA GLY A 914 1.68 34.67 23.12
C GLY A 914 1.52 33.50 22.15
N VAL A 915 1.99 32.30 22.53
CA VAL A 915 1.79 31.06 21.75
C VAL A 915 0.40 30.52 22.06
N PRO A 916 -0.51 30.39 21.07
CA PRO A 916 -1.80 29.76 21.30
C PRO A 916 -1.63 28.27 21.61
N PHE A 917 -2.23 27.79 22.69
CA PHE A 917 -2.12 26.41 23.14
C PHE A 917 -3.50 25.77 23.35
N THR A 918 -3.53 24.45 23.32
CA THR A 918 -4.74 23.63 23.48
C THR A 918 -4.52 22.57 24.55
N ILE A 919 -5.57 22.21 25.29
CA ILE A 919 -5.55 21.09 26.23
C ILE A 919 -6.43 19.96 25.68
N SER A 920 -6.00 18.71 25.88
CA SER A 920 -6.64 17.48 25.41
C SER A 920 -6.39 16.34 26.40
N SER A 921 -7.08 15.21 26.22
CA SER A 921 -6.91 14.04 27.10
C SER A 921 -5.86 13.05 26.62
N ASP A 922 -5.64 12.95 25.30
CA ASP A 922 -4.93 11.82 24.70
C ASP A 922 -5.53 10.46 25.13
N ALA A 923 -6.86 10.41 25.29
CA ALA A 923 -7.55 9.18 25.66
C ALA A 923 -7.15 8.05 24.70
N PRO A 924 -6.65 6.92 25.23
CA PRO A 924 -6.90 6.41 26.57
C PRO A 924 -5.83 6.72 27.64
N VAL A 925 -4.77 7.47 27.31
CA VAL A 925 -3.67 7.73 28.25
C VAL A 925 -4.19 8.45 29.50
N ALA A 926 -4.95 9.54 29.31
CA ALA A 926 -5.82 10.06 30.36
C ALA A 926 -7.30 9.88 29.98
N GLU A 927 -8.17 9.77 30.99
CA GLU A 927 -9.60 9.73 30.74
C GLU A 927 -10.10 11.10 30.24
N PRO A 928 -11.09 11.15 29.33
CA PRO A 928 -11.61 12.40 28.77
C PRO A 928 -12.48 13.12 29.80
N ILE A 929 -11.85 13.71 30.81
CA ILE A 929 -12.45 14.44 31.93
C ILE A 929 -11.91 15.88 31.90
N PRO A 930 -12.47 16.75 31.03
CA PRO A 930 -11.97 18.11 30.81
C PRO A 930 -11.84 18.96 32.08
N LEU A 931 -12.73 18.79 33.06
CA LEU A 931 -12.68 19.53 34.33
C LEU A 931 -11.48 19.12 35.20
N GLU A 932 -11.03 17.86 35.13
CA GLU A 932 -9.77 17.43 35.76
C GLU A 932 -8.57 18.03 35.03
N ALA A 933 -8.60 18.05 33.71
CA ALA A 933 -7.56 18.68 32.89
C ALA A 933 -7.45 20.19 33.19
N ILE A 934 -8.58 20.89 33.32
CA ILE A 934 -8.65 22.31 33.68
C ILE A 934 -8.11 22.52 35.10
N GLN A 935 -8.59 21.78 36.09
CA GLN A 935 -8.07 21.85 37.46
C GLN A 935 -6.55 21.66 37.49
N THR A 936 -6.06 20.68 36.75
CA THR A 936 -4.64 20.35 36.68
C THR A 936 -3.83 21.49 36.04
N ALA A 937 -4.34 22.12 34.98
CA ALA A 937 -3.71 23.29 34.36
C ALA A 937 -3.62 24.48 35.33
N VAL A 938 -4.67 24.67 36.13
CA VAL A 938 -4.79 25.78 37.07
C VAL A 938 -3.98 25.53 38.33
N THR A 939 -3.75 24.28 38.75
CA THR A 939 -3.08 23.97 40.03
C THR A 939 -1.66 23.45 39.87
N ARG A 940 -1.38 22.72 38.77
CA ARG A 940 -0.18 21.88 38.57
C ARG A 940 0.12 20.93 39.72
N VAL A 941 -0.92 20.51 40.45
CA VAL A 941 -0.80 19.54 41.54
C VAL A 941 -1.01 18.15 40.96
N THR A 942 -0.07 17.24 41.22
CA THR A 942 -0.11 15.84 40.79
C THR A 942 -1.10 15.04 41.65
N ARG A 943 -1.39 13.82 41.21
CA ARG A 943 -2.27 12.88 41.91
C ARG A 943 -1.79 12.53 43.33
N ARG A 944 -0.49 12.69 43.61
CA ARG A 944 0.11 12.50 44.94
C ARG A 944 0.14 13.78 45.78
N GLY A 945 -0.40 14.88 45.28
CA GLY A 945 -0.40 16.17 45.95
C GLY A 945 0.90 16.96 45.80
N HIS A 946 1.82 16.53 44.94
CA HIS A 946 3.05 17.27 44.66
C HIS A 946 2.75 18.42 43.69
N LYS A 947 3.33 19.60 43.92
CA LYS A 947 3.18 20.73 43.01
C LYS A 947 4.35 20.73 42.02
N LEU A 948 4.06 20.52 40.75
CA LEU A 948 5.08 20.39 39.71
C LEU A 948 5.54 21.77 39.21
N GLY A 949 6.72 22.18 39.66
CA GLY A 949 7.37 23.43 39.28
C GLY A 949 6.75 24.69 39.89
N PRO A 950 7.28 25.88 39.52
CA PRO A 950 6.85 27.17 40.04
C PRO A 950 5.46 27.62 39.54
N ASP A 951 4.85 28.59 40.24
CA ASP A 951 3.49 29.08 39.96
C ASP A 951 3.34 29.73 38.59
N ASP A 952 4.41 30.25 38.01
CA ASP A 952 4.38 30.90 36.71
C ASP A 952 4.19 29.90 35.55
N LEU A 953 4.22 28.59 35.79
CA LEU A 953 3.84 27.58 34.80
C LEU A 953 2.32 27.32 34.74
N ARG A 954 1.55 27.82 35.71
CA ARG A 954 0.10 27.67 35.79
C ARG A 954 -0.60 28.67 34.86
N ILE A 955 -1.85 28.39 34.53
CA ILE A 955 -2.74 29.30 33.80
C ILE A 955 -4.05 29.55 34.57
N SER A 956 -4.80 30.57 34.17
CA SER A 956 -6.10 30.85 34.78
C SER A 956 -7.17 29.81 34.38
N ALA A 957 -8.23 29.68 35.18
CA ALA A 957 -9.36 28.80 34.85
C ALA A 957 -10.05 29.20 33.53
N LEU A 958 -10.13 30.50 33.25
CA LEU A 958 -10.65 31.00 31.98
C LEU A 958 -9.75 30.61 30.80
N ALA A 959 -8.43 30.78 30.93
CA ALA A 959 -7.48 30.35 29.91
C ALA A 959 -7.55 28.84 29.67
N ALA A 960 -7.66 28.04 30.74
CA ALA A 960 -7.81 26.59 30.64
C ALA A 960 -9.15 26.17 30.00
N LEU A 961 -10.27 26.83 30.34
CA LEU A 961 -11.57 26.60 29.70
C LEU A 961 -11.49 26.90 28.20
N ARG A 962 -10.90 28.04 27.81
CA ARG A 962 -10.68 28.40 26.40
C ARG A 962 -9.75 27.42 25.69
N ALA A 963 -8.67 26.99 26.35
CA ALA A 963 -7.72 26.01 25.83
C ALA A 963 -8.38 24.66 25.51
N HIS A 964 -9.45 24.31 26.23
CA HIS A 964 -10.21 23.06 26.04
C HIS A 964 -11.51 23.24 25.23
N THR A 965 -11.77 24.45 24.71
CA THR A 965 -12.96 24.77 23.91
C THR A 965 -12.55 25.47 22.61
N ILE A 966 -12.54 26.81 22.58
CA ILE A 966 -12.29 27.59 21.36
C ILE A 966 -10.88 27.37 20.80
N GLU A 967 -9.84 27.30 21.62
CA GLU A 967 -8.49 27.06 21.11
C GLU A 967 -8.35 25.64 20.56
N GLY A 968 -9.08 24.68 21.13
CA GLY A 968 -9.21 23.32 20.59
C GLY A 968 -9.90 23.31 19.23
N ALA A 969 -10.98 24.07 19.08
CA ALA A 969 -11.68 24.23 17.80
C ALA A 969 -10.76 24.88 16.75
N VAL A 970 -10.01 25.93 17.09
CA VAL A 970 -9.02 26.56 16.19
C VAL A 970 -7.93 25.56 15.78
N SER A 971 -7.43 24.77 16.73
CA SER A 971 -6.39 23.78 16.47
C SER A 971 -6.83 22.66 15.53
N ILE A 972 -8.12 22.31 15.49
CA ILE A 972 -8.69 21.38 14.49
C ILE A 972 -9.30 22.08 13.27
N GLY A 973 -9.17 23.41 13.17
CA GLY A 973 -9.68 24.26 12.08
C GLY A 973 -11.21 24.31 11.98
N ARG A 974 -11.91 24.35 13.11
CA ARG A 974 -13.39 24.34 13.20
C ARG A 974 -13.94 25.48 14.06
N GLU A 975 -13.15 26.53 14.27
CA GLU A 975 -13.53 27.68 15.11
C GLU A 975 -14.75 28.44 14.60
N ASP A 976 -15.03 28.44 13.30
CA ASP A 976 -16.22 29.09 12.73
C ASP A 976 -17.52 28.35 13.08
N ASP A 977 -17.41 27.07 13.45
CA ASP A 977 -18.54 26.19 13.72
C ASP A 977 -18.69 25.86 15.22
N LEU A 978 -17.58 25.76 15.96
CA LEU A 978 -17.47 25.12 17.27
C LEU A 978 -16.64 25.93 18.27
N GLY A 979 -16.59 25.45 19.52
CA GLY A 979 -15.65 25.91 20.55
C GLY A 979 -16.06 27.18 21.31
N SER A 980 -17.09 27.88 20.85
CA SER A 980 -17.73 28.99 21.57
C SER A 980 -19.24 29.01 21.31
N LEU A 981 -19.98 29.68 22.18
CA LEU A 981 -21.42 29.85 22.06
C LEU A 981 -21.73 31.22 21.45
N GLU A 982 -21.67 31.30 20.13
CA GLU A 982 -21.89 32.51 19.35
C GLU A 982 -23.01 32.30 18.33
N VAL A 983 -23.72 33.39 18.00
CA VAL A 983 -24.80 33.35 16.99
C VAL A 983 -24.24 32.83 15.66
N GLY A 984 -24.93 31.84 15.09
CA GLY A 984 -24.55 31.17 13.86
C GLY A 984 -23.81 29.86 14.07
N LYS A 985 -23.11 29.65 15.19
CA LYS A 985 -22.39 28.40 15.49
C LYS A 985 -23.34 27.26 15.87
N TYR A 986 -22.83 26.03 15.85
CA TYR A 986 -23.60 24.87 16.31
C TYR A 986 -23.85 24.95 17.80
N ALA A 987 -25.04 24.52 18.23
CA ALA A 987 -25.41 24.45 19.64
C ALA A 987 -24.81 23.21 20.31
N ASP A 988 -23.48 23.24 20.47
CA ASP A 988 -22.68 22.22 21.12
C ASP A 988 -22.23 22.74 22.49
N PHE A 989 -22.76 22.19 23.58
CA PHE A 989 -22.53 22.70 24.93
C PHE A 989 -22.62 21.61 26.01
N ALA A 990 -21.97 21.88 27.14
CA ALA A 990 -22.06 21.07 28.35
C ALA A 990 -22.80 21.86 29.45
N VAL A 991 -23.67 21.18 30.18
CA VAL A 991 -24.40 21.71 31.33
C VAL A 991 -23.73 21.19 32.60
N LEU A 992 -23.22 22.09 33.43
CA LEU A 992 -22.42 21.80 34.61
C LEU A 992 -23.20 22.07 35.90
N SER A 993 -22.88 21.33 36.96
CA SER A 993 -23.47 21.53 38.29
C SER A 993 -22.91 22.72 39.07
N GLY A 994 -21.85 23.35 38.58
CA GLY A 994 -21.18 24.48 39.20
C GLY A 994 -20.36 25.26 38.19
N ASP A 995 -19.92 26.47 38.57
CA ASP A 995 -19.16 27.35 37.71
C ASP A 995 -17.65 27.11 37.85
N PRO A 996 -16.96 26.55 36.83
CA PRO A 996 -15.51 26.31 36.89
C PRO A 996 -14.68 27.59 36.99
N LEU A 997 -15.27 28.78 36.74
CA LEU A 997 -14.60 30.07 36.85
C LEU A 997 -14.79 30.74 38.22
N ALA A 998 -15.70 30.22 39.06
CA ALA A 998 -16.02 30.81 40.36
C ALA A 998 -15.65 29.94 41.56
N VAL A 999 -15.58 28.61 41.40
CA VAL A 999 -15.16 27.71 42.48
C VAL A 999 -13.66 27.82 42.77
N PRO A 1000 -13.19 27.44 43.98
CA PRO A 1000 -11.76 27.27 44.24
C PRO A 1000 -11.11 26.33 43.21
N ALA A 1001 -9.85 26.60 42.85
CA ALA A 1001 -9.17 25.88 41.77
C ALA A 1001 -9.07 24.37 42.03
N GLU A 1002 -8.90 23.99 43.29
CA GLU A 1002 -8.84 22.61 43.79
C GLU A 1002 -10.18 21.86 43.78
N GLU A 1003 -11.30 22.55 43.55
CA GLU A 1003 -12.65 21.98 43.52
C GLU A 1003 -13.23 21.88 42.09
N ILE A 1004 -12.53 22.36 41.06
CA ILE A 1004 -13.03 22.38 39.68
C ILE A 1004 -13.38 20.97 39.18
N SER A 1005 -12.57 19.96 39.49
CA SER A 1005 -12.80 18.57 39.07
C SER A 1005 -13.98 17.89 39.79
N ALA A 1006 -14.47 18.48 40.89
CA ALA A 1006 -15.66 18.00 41.59
C ALA A 1006 -16.97 18.45 40.92
N ILE A 1007 -16.91 19.38 39.96
CA ILE A 1007 -18.07 19.78 39.17
C ILE A 1007 -18.50 18.61 38.28
N THR A 1008 -19.81 18.30 38.31
CA THR A 1008 -20.39 17.24 37.49
C THR A 1008 -20.95 17.79 36.19
N VAL A 1009 -20.72 17.08 35.08
CA VAL A 1009 -21.42 17.30 33.81
C VAL A 1009 -22.81 16.68 33.93
N ARG A 1010 -23.84 17.52 34.01
CA ARG A 1010 -25.25 17.09 34.11
C ARG A 1010 -25.79 16.63 32.76
N GLU A 1011 -25.49 17.37 31.70
CA GLU A 1011 -25.94 17.09 30.33
C GLU A 1011 -24.90 17.50 29.29
N THR A 1012 -24.88 16.80 28.16
CA THR A 1012 -24.04 17.14 26.99
C THR A 1012 -24.91 17.21 25.75
N TRP A 1013 -24.78 18.29 25.01
CA TRP A 1013 -25.61 18.61 23.86
C TRP A 1013 -24.73 18.78 22.62
N VAL A 1014 -25.13 18.12 21.53
CA VAL A 1014 -24.47 18.20 20.21
C VAL A 1014 -25.55 18.49 19.19
N ASP A 1015 -25.35 19.52 18.36
CA ASP A 1015 -26.32 19.96 17.35
C ASP A 1015 -27.69 20.33 17.96
N GLY A 1016 -27.69 20.91 19.17
CA GLY A 1016 -28.92 21.24 19.90
C GLY A 1016 -29.74 20.03 20.35
N VAL A 1017 -29.16 18.82 20.31
CA VAL A 1017 -29.77 17.57 20.79
C VAL A 1017 -29.02 17.09 22.02
N ARG A 1018 -29.76 16.79 23.10
CA ARG A 1018 -29.18 16.18 24.30
C ARG A 1018 -28.72 14.75 23.99
N ARG A 1019 -27.41 14.52 24.10
CA ARG A 1019 -26.76 13.22 23.86
C ARG A 1019 -26.41 12.48 25.15
N HIS A 1020 -26.20 13.20 26.24
CA HIS A 1020 -25.93 12.62 27.54
C HIS A 1020 -26.71 13.33 28.66
N ARG A 1021 -27.08 12.57 29.69
CA ARG A 1021 -27.72 13.06 30.92
C ARG A 1021 -27.42 12.10 32.08
N VAL A 1022 -27.02 12.66 33.22
CA VAL A 1022 -26.80 11.94 34.49
C VAL A 1022 -28.11 11.73 35.26
#